data_AF-A0A2I4EBH0-F1
#
_entry.id   AF-A0A2I4EBH0-F1
#
_cell.length_a   1.000
_cell.length_b   1.000
_cell.length_c   1.000
_cell.angle_alpha   90.00
_cell.angle_beta   90.00
_cell.angle_gamma   90.00
#
_symmetry.space_group_name_H-M   'P 1'
#
loop_
_entity.id
_entity.type
_entity.pdbx_description
1 polymer ?
#
loop_
_entity_poly.entity_id
_entity_poly.type
_entity_poly.pdbx_seq_one_letter_code
_entity_poly.pdbx_strand_id
1 'polypeptide(L)'
;MKGQGKMVLNSRLKWVGLVGLVLSAFSLFIHFLLARFTEDGVIEYQSSITVFSWRPIFESANFPRTSPMYRRLWGPIRHLESLHPDANPRGNYAVTDPSSQTNGFIFVRIRGGFHEIRNSICDVVAVSRLLNATLVIPEIQSTTSSKGISSDFKSFAYLYNEDQFMAALAKDVNIVKTLPKNLKWARRKKEIPSFKVPYSASPYYYLNQVLSVLKKHSVVELVVPEGGCLQAILPPELEHNEELQRLRCRVAFHALQFRQEVQELATKVLFRLRAPGRPFIAYDPGMTRDALAHHGCAELFQDVHTELIQHKRSWMIKRGIVEGKLRVNSAKQRLSGSCPLMPEEVGILLRAHGYSWDTIIYVSGGEVFGGQRTLIPLHAMFENVVDRTSLTTPWELNRLYGHEANIITSSPRTPPPIEKEMKHEAWKTSGPRPRPLPPPPARPKSYNIEGWWGWVAESDNEPESTVMELRTNAHKLLWEAIDYVIGLEADVFISGFDRDGNGRPNFASLVMGHRLYQSAALKTYRPDRKEVSKLLEEIHDHLYHANHTWLKSVRKHMRKRLLDGLIEASTKSKPLSFLSHPVPECSCLRYDSNETSFHASSPSPQSQVQAALRVVHRCPAWMDSDLILRSKDKDNEEDLDEDDSTSSGLFFRRSGENHESGGGDSNNKEEAQLDDLEELEGGER
;
A
#
# COMPACT_ATOMS: atom_id res chain seq x y z
N MET A 1 77.06 -18.38 59.66
CA MET A 1 75.70 -17.83 59.45
C MET A 1 75.68 -16.94 58.21
N LYS A 2 74.91 -17.33 57.18
CA LYS A 2 74.50 -16.62 55.93
C LYS A 2 74.27 -17.73 54.89
N GLY A 3 73.21 -18.53 54.94
CA GLY A 3 71.82 -18.16 55.23
C GLY A 3 71.10 -17.89 53.91
N GLN A 4 70.58 -18.97 53.33
CA GLN A 4 69.63 -19.07 52.22
C GLN A 4 68.78 -17.80 51.98
N GLY A 5 68.96 -17.13 50.84
CA GLY A 5 68.14 -15.97 50.49
C GLY A 5 67.93 -15.69 49.00
N LYS A 6 68.52 -16.48 48.10
CA LYS A 6 68.51 -16.17 46.65
C LYS A 6 67.62 -17.05 45.77
N MET A 7 67.03 -18.13 46.30
CA MET A 7 66.20 -19.04 45.47
C MET A 7 64.68 -18.88 45.61
N VAL A 8 64.19 -18.12 46.59
CA VAL A 8 62.72 -17.99 46.83
C VAL A 8 62.09 -16.82 46.05
N LEU A 9 62.85 -15.80 45.68
CA LEU A 9 62.33 -14.60 45.00
C LEU A 9 61.99 -14.82 43.51
N ASN A 10 62.74 -15.69 42.79
CA ASN A 10 62.45 -15.99 41.38
C ASN A 10 61.20 -16.87 41.17
N SER A 11 60.81 -17.66 42.17
CA SER A 11 59.57 -18.46 42.11
C SER A 11 58.34 -17.59 42.35
N ARG A 12 58.41 -16.65 43.29
CA ARG A 12 57.28 -15.74 43.59
C ARG A 12 57.00 -14.76 42.47
N LEU A 13 58.01 -14.26 41.77
CA LEU A 13 57.81 -13.35 40.63
C LEU A 13 57.09 -14.03 39.45
N LYS A 14 57.39 -15.32 39.20
CA LYS A 14 56.70 -16.13 38.19
C LYS A 14 55.24 -16.42 38.58
N TRP A 15 54.97 -16.66 39.85
CA TRP A 15 53.62 -16.81 40.37
C TRP A 15 52.81 -15.51 40.30
N VAL A 16 53.42 -14.37 40.60
CA VAL A 16 52.78 -13.05 40.45
C VAL A 16 52.46 -12.77 38.97
N GLY A 17 53.36 -13.13 38.04
CA GLY A 17 53.10 -13.04 36.61
C GLY A 17 51.97 -13.96 36.14
N LEU A 18 51.94 -15.21 36.62
CA LEU A 18 50.88 -16.17 36.28
C LEU A 18 49.52 -15.73 36.83
N VAL A 19 49.47 -15.26 38.08
CA VAL A 19 48.25 -14.72 38.69
C VAL A 19 47.77 -13.48 37.96
N GLY A 20 48.69 -12.58 37.56
CA GLY A 20 48.35 -11.41 36.73
C GLY A 20 47.77 -11.79 35.37
N LEU A 21 48.30 -12.82 34.72
CA LEU A 21 47.82 -13.30 33.43
C LEU A 21 46.43 -13.97 33.56
N VAL A 22 46.22 -14.77 34.61
CA VAL A 22 44.91 -15.37 34.91
C VAL A 22 43.87 -14.31 35.25
N LEU A 23 44.22 -13.29 36.04
CA LEU A 23 43.33 -12.17 36.34
C LEU A 23 43.03 -11.34 35.08
N SER A 24 44.00 -11.14 34.19
CA SER A 24 43.79 -10.46 32.91
C SER A 24 42.87 -11.26 31.98
N ALA A 25 43.04 -12.58 31.91
CA ALA A 25 42.17 -13.46 31.12
C ALA A 25 40.75 -13.51 31.70
N PHE A 26 40.62 -13.55 33.03
CA PHE A 26 39.32 -13.50 33.71
C PHE A 26 38.65 -12.14 33.51
N SER A 27 39.42 -11.04 33.57
CA SER A 27 38.93 -9.70 33.26
C SER A 27 38.44 -9.61 31.81
N LEU A 28 39.20 -10.11 30.84
CA LEU A 28 38.78 -10.17 29.44
C LEU A 28 37.54 -11.03 29.24
N PHE A 29 37.45 -12.17 29.92
CA PHE A 29 36.27 -13.05 29.86
C PHE A 29 35.03 -12.38 30.48
N ILE A 30 35.18 -11.67 31.60
CA ILE A 30 34.14 -10.85 32.21
C ILE A 30 33.73 -9.70 31.28
N HIS A 31 34.68 -9.04 30.60
CA HIS A 31 34.38 -8.01 29.60
C HIS A 31 33.71 -8.58 28.36
N PHE A 32 34.04 -9.80 27.93
CA PHE A 32 33.34 -10.50 26.83
C PHE A 32 31.93 -10.93 27.23
N LEU A 33 31.75 -11.41 28.47
CA LEU A 33 30.42 -11.73 29.01
C LEU A 33 29.60 -10.47 29.22
N LEU A 34 30.17 -9.39 29.74
CA LEU A 34 29.52 -8.08 29.83
C LEU A 34 29.20 -7.56 28.44
N ALA A 35 30.10 -7.65 27.45
CA ALA A 35 29.82 -7.25 26.07
C ALA A 35 28.64 -8.04 25.47
N ARG A 36 28.58 -9.36 25.70
CA ARG A 36 27.45 -10.21 25.30
C ARG A 36 26.16 -9.90 26.06
N PHE A 37 26.22 -9.71 27.37
CA PHE A 37 25.07 -9.32 28.19
C PHE A 37 24.64 -7.88 27.94
N THR A 38 25.51 -7.01 27.44
CA THR A 38 25.13 -5.68 26.94
C THR A 38 24.52 -5.77 25.55
N GLU A 39 24.91 -6.74 24.72
CA GLU A 39 24.21 -7.07 23.47
C GLU A 39 22.78 -7.59 23.74
N ASP A 40 22.58 -8.40 24.78
CA ASP A 40 21.26 -8.96 25.12
C ASP A 40 20.45 -8.08 26.10
N GLY A 41 21.08 -7.19 26.88
CA GLY A 41 20.47 -6.45 28.00
C GLY A 41 20.52 -4.92 27.92
N VAL A 42 21.40 -4.31 27.11
CA VAL A 42 21.41 -2.84 26.91
C VAL A 42 20.45 -2.41 25.78
N ILE A 43 19.86 -3.36 25.05
CA ILE A 43 18.82 -3.07 24.04
C ILE A 43 17.49 -2.65 24.69
N GLU A 44 17.23 -2.98 25.95
CA GLU A 44 15.94 -2.70 26.59
C GLU A 44 15.90 -1.39 27.40
N TYR A 45 17.04 -0.77 27.73
CA TYR A 45 17.06 0.43 28.60
C TYR A 45 17.81 1.65 28.07
N GLN A 46 18.27 1.64 26.81
CA GLN A 46 18.84 2.83 26.19
C GLN A 46 18.44 2.97 24.71
N SER A 47 17.13 3.10 24.48
CA SER A 47 16.54 3.48 23.17
C SER A 47 16.81 4.93 22.74
N SER A 48 17.92 5.53 23.18
CA SER A 48 18.25 6.95 22.92
C SER A 48 19.47 7.15 22.01
N ILE A 49 20.03 6.11 21.40
CA ILE A 49 20.98 6.27 20.29
C ILE A 49 20.28 5.86 19.00
N THR A 50 19.38 6.74 18.56
CA THR A 50 18.74 6.70 17.25
C THR A 50 19.68 7.33 16.25
N VAL A 51 20.19 6.56 15.28
CA VAL A 51 21.00 7.16 14.20
C VAL A 51 20.16 8.08 13.31
N PHE A 52 18.83 7.92 13.24
CA PHE A 52 17.90 8.98 12.82
C PHE A 52 16.50 8.72 13.43
N SER A 53 16.17 9.30 14.59
CA SER A 53 14.76 9.37 15.00
C SER A 53 14.11 10.39 14.08
N TRP A 54 13.14 9.99 13.25
CA TRP A 54 12.29 10.97 12.57
C TRP A 54 11.71 11.92 13.64
N ARG A 55 11.98 13.22 13.47
CA ARG A 55 11.44 14.28 14.33
C ARG A 55 10.62 15.19 13.43
N PRO A 56 9.30 15.18 13.55
CA PRO A 56 8.47 16.05 12.75
C PRO A 56 8.67 17.50 13.13
N ILE A 57 8.50 18.38 12.16
CA ILE A 57 8.58 19.82 12.32
C ILE A 57 7.17 20.39 12.16
N PHE A 58 6.79 21.31 13.03
CA PHE A 58 5.46 21.92 13.06
C PHE A 58 5.55 23.43 13.25
N GLU A 59 4.78 24.21 12.50
CA GLU A 59 4.90 25.67 12.47
C GLU A 59 3.97 26.40 13.45
N SER A 60 2.81 25.83 13.79
CA SER A 60 1.81 26.52 14.63
C SER A 60 0.96 25.59 15.50
N ALA A 61 0.35 26.15 16.56
CA ALA A 61 -0.28 25.47 17.69
C ALA A 61 -1.54 24.64 17.32
N ASN A 62 -1.80 23.60 18.11
CA ASN A 62 -2.89 22.63 17.92
C ASN A 62 -4.23 23.27 17.52
N PHE A 63 -4.78 22.90 16.36
CA PHE A 63 -6.14 23.27 15.98
C PHE A 63 -7.15 22.64 16.95
N PRO A 64 -8.06 23.42 17.55
CA PRO A 64 -9.16 22.85 18.32
C PRO A 64 -9.96 21.88 17.45
N ARG A 65 -10.23 20.67 17.95
CA ARG A 65 -11.04 19.66 17.24
C ARG A 65 -12.46 20.15 16.90
N THR A 66 -12.90 21.22 17.55
CA THR A 66 -14.19 21.90 17.35
C THR A 66 -14.18 22.85 16.16
N SER A 67 -13.02 23.18 15.58
CA SER A 67 -12.96 24.15 14.47
C SER A 67 -13.61 23.62 13.19
N PRO A 68 -14.29 24.47 12.41
CA PRO A 68 -14.83 24.12 11.09
C PRO A 68 -13.79 23.47 10.17
N MET A 69 -12.57 24.03 10.15
CA MET A 69 -11.47 23.52 9.33
C MET A 69 -11.04 22.11 9.75
N TYR A 70 -10.93 21.84 11.05
CA TYR A 70 -10.62 20.50 11.54
C TYR A 70 -11.73 19.50 11.16
N ARG A 71 -13.00 19.89 11.32
CA ARG A 71 -14.14 19.05 10.92
C ARG A 71 -14.10 18.75 9.41
N ARG A 72 -13.82 19.75 8.58
CA ARG A 72 -13.68 19.63 7.12
C ARG A 72 -12.53 18.73 6.68
N LEU A 73 -11.37 18.79 7.34
CA LEU A 73 -10.18 18.02 6.95
C LEU A 73 -10.11 16.64 7.62
N TRP A 74 -10.40 16.56 8.91
CA TRP A 74 -10.14 15.37 9.74
C TRP A 74 -11.39 14.74 10.37
N GLY A 75 -12.50 15.48 10.44
CA GLY A 75 -13.76 14.98 11.02
C GLY A 75 -14.43 13.84 10.22
N PRO A 76 -15.35 13.09 10.82
CA PRO A 76 -16.11 12.02 10.15
C PRO A 76 -17.08 12.55 9.08
N ILE A 77 -17.46 11.70 8.15
CA ILE A 77 -18.48 11.99 7.12
C ILE A 77 -19.87 11.70 7.72
N ARG A 78 -20.57 12.74 8.17
CA ARG A 78 -21.85 12.64 8.89
C ARG A 78 -22.91 11.79 8.18
N HIS A 79 -23.03 11.95 6.86
CA HIS A 79 -24.00 11.21 6.04
C HIS A 79 -23.82 9.68 6.04
N LEU A 80 -22.67 9.18 6.50
CA LEU A 80 -22.32 7.77 6.51
C LEU A 80 -22.20 7.19 7.93
N GLU A 81 -22.46 7.99 8.98
CA GLU A 81 -22.32 7.55 10.38
C GLU A 81 -23.32 6.45 10.77
N SER A 82 -24.49 6.42 10.14
CA SER A 82 -25.52 5.40 10.40
C SER A 82 -25.22 4.03 9.79
N LEU A 83 -24.20 3.94 8.92
CA LEU A 83 -23.81 2.70 8.26
C LEU A 83 -22.75 1.95 9.08
N HIS A 84 -23.12 0.77 9.57
CA HIS A 84 -22.28 -0.03 10.47
C HIS A 84 -21.84 -1.35 9.83
N PRO A 85 -20.65 -1.89 10.22
CA PRO A 85 -20.23 -3.22 9.84
C PRO A 85 -21.18 -4.29 10.39
N ASP A 86 -21.62 -5.19 9.54
CA ASP A 86 -22.33 -6.40 9.95
C ASP A 86 -22.07 -7.53 8.96
N ALA A 87 -21.23 -8.49 9.37
CA ALA A 87 -20.92 -9.68 8.59
C ALA A 87 -21.48 -10.96 9.25
N ASN A 88 -22.29 -10.82 10.30
CA ASN A 88 -22.85 -11.98 10.99
C ASN A 88 -23.85 -12.71 10.10
N PRO A 89 -23.96 -14.03 10.22
CA PRO A 89 -24.96 -14.78 9.46
C PRO A 89 -26.38 -14.29 9.73
N ARG A 90 -27.23 -14.27 8.71
CA ARG A 90 -28.65 -13.91 8.84
C ARG A 90 -29.52 -15.15 8.65
N GLY A 91 -30.42 -15.43 9.60
CA GLY A 91 -31.32 -16.59 9.56
C GLY A 91 -30.68 -17.91 10.00
N ASN A 92 -31.22 -19.03 9.50
CA ASN A 92 -30.78 -20.38 9.89
C ASN A 92 -29.45 -20.75 9.21
N TYR A 93 -28.34 -20.25 9.76
CA TYR A 93 -27.00 -20.65 9.34
C TYR A 93 -26.63 -22.00 9.94
N ALA A 94 -26.68 -23.07 9.14
CA ALA A 94 -26.33 -24.42 9.59
C ALA A 94 -24.85 -24.46 10.00
N VAL A 95 -24.59 -24.43 11.31
CA VAL A 95 -23.23 -24.51 11.86
C VAL A 95 -22.58 -25.80 11.39
N THR A 96 -21.34 -25.71 10.90
CA THR A 96 -20.57 -26.91 10.53
C THR A 96 -20.18 -27.65 11.80
N ASP A 97 -20.58 -28.91 11.93
CA ASP A 97 -20.08 -29.80 12.98
C ASP A 97 -18.75 -30.43 12.50
N PRO A 98 -17.65 -30.31 13.28
CA PRO A 98 -16.38 -30.97 12.96
C PRO A 98 -16.48 -32.50 12.77
N SER A 99 -17.50 -33.13 13.34
CA SER A 99 -17.78 -34.57 13.20
C SER A 99 -18.62 -34.92 11.96
N SER A 100 -19.19 -33.93 11.28
CA SER A 100 -20.01 -34.15 10.08
C SER A 100 -19.19 -34.61 8.87
N GLN A 101 -19.78 -35.51 8.08
CA GLN A 101 -19.14 -36.03 6.88
C GLN A 101 -19.10 -34.95 5.78
N THR A 102 -17.88 -34.57 5.37
CA THR A 102 -17.66 -33.64 4.26
C THR A 102 -17.46 -34.39 2.93
N ASN A 103 -17.61 -33.68 1.80
CA ASN A 103 -17.43 -34.26 0.46
C ASN A 103 -15.97 -34.60 0.12
N GLY A 104 -15.00 -34.16 0.92
CA GLY A 104 -13.57 -34.39 0.71
C GLY A 104 -12.71 -33.19 1.13
N PHE A 105 -11.45 -33.17 0.69
CA PHE A 105 -10.47 -32.13 1.00
C PHE A 105 -10.18 -31.22 -0.21
N ILE A 106 -10.21 -29.91 0.01
CA ILE A 106 -9.74 -28.92 -0.97
C ILE A 106 -8.37 -28.43 -0.51
N PHE A 107 -7.36 -28.66 -1.36
CA PHE A 107 -6.03 -28.10 -1.20
C PHE A 107 -5.84 -26.97 -2.22
N VAL A 108 -5.30 -25.82 -1.81
CA VAL A 108 -5.22 -24.63 -2.66
C VAL A 108 -3.79 -24.10 -2.73
N ARG A 109 -3.36 -23.73 -3.93
CA ARG A 109 -2.16 -22.92 -4.17
C ARG A 109 -2.54 -21.58 -4.76
N ILE A 110 -2.13 -20.50 -4.10
CA ILE A 110 -2.46 -19.13 -4.47
C ILE A 110 -1.19 -18.41 -4.90
N ARG A 111 -1.25 -17.79 -6.08
CA ARG A 111 -0.21 -16.89 -6.60
C ARG A 111 -0.78 -15.48 -6.68
N GLY A 112 0.04 -14.52 -6.27
CA GLY A 112 -0.26 -13.10 -6.40
C GLY A 112 0.51 -12.24 -5.40
N GLY A 113 0.29 -10.92 -5.48
CA GLY A 113 0.64 -9.95 -4.44
C GLY A 113 -0.34 -9.99 -3.27
N PHE A 114 -0.15 -9.11 -2.30
CA PHE A 114 -0.89 -9.14 -1.03
C PHE A 114 -2.42 -9.11 -1.20
N HIS A 115 -2.95 -8.18 -2.01
CA HIS A 115 -4.39 -8.02 -2.19
C HIS A 115 -5.04 -9.17 -2.98
N GLU A 116 -4.33 -9.71 -3.98
CA GLU A 116 -4.74 -10.91 -4.74
C GLU A 116 -4.83 -12.13 -3.82
N ILE A 117 -3.81 -12.34 -2.98
CA ILE A 117 -3.78 -13.43 -2.00
C ILE A 117 -4.94 -13.31 -1.01
N ARG A 118 -5.14 -12.13 -0.42
CA ARG A 118 -6.21 -11.90 0.56
C ARG A 118 -7.58 -12.18 -0.05
N ASN A 119 -7.84 -11.68 -1.26
CA ASN A 119 -9.09 -11.91 -1.97
C ASN A 119 -9.31 -13.41 -2.27
N SER A 120 -8.28 -14.10 -2.77
CA SER A 120 -8.36 -15.53 -3.05
C SER A 120 -8.63 -16.38 -1.82
N ILE A 121 -8.05 -16.05 -0.66
CA ILE A 121 -8.32 -16.80 0.58
C ILE A 121 -9.80 -16.69 0.95
N CYS A 122 -10.38 -15.49 0.82
CA CYS A 122 -11.81 -15.27 1.09
C CYS A 122 -12.69 -16.10 0.13
N ASP A 123 -12.34 -16.13 -1.15
CA ASP A 123 -13.05 -16.89 -2.17
C ASP A 123 -12.98 -18.39 -1.91
N VAL A 124 -11.81 -18.95 -1.57
CA VAL A 124 -11.69 -20.40 -1.36
C VAL A 124 -12.35 -20.89 -0.09
N VAL A 125 -12.46 -20.06 0.95
CA VAL A 125 -13.29 -20.39 2.12
C VAL A 125 -14.77 -20.46 1.72
N ALA A 126 -15.25 -19.49 0.95
CA ALA A 126 -16.61 -19.49 0.43
C ALA A 126 -16.87 -20.69 -0.50
N VAL A 127 -15.95 -21.03 -1.39
CA VAL A 127 -16.03 -22.21 -2.26
C VAL A 127 -16.04 -23.51 -1.43
N SER A 128 -15.22 -23.59 -0.38
CA SER A 128 -15.19 -24.78 0.49
C SER A 128 -16.52 -24.96 1.22
N ARG A 129 -17.15 -23.86 1.66
CA ARG A 129 -18.50 -23.87 2.21
C ARG A 129 -19.54 -24.31 1.17
N LEU A 130 -19.49 -23.74 -0.04
CA LEU A 130 -20.40 -24.06 -1.15
C LEU A 130 -20.34 -25.55 -1.51
N LEU A 131 -19.16 -26.16 -1.47
CA LEU A 131 -18.94 -27.56 -1.82
C LEU A 131 -19.07 -28.52 -0.62
N ASN A 132 -19.42 -28.03 0.57
CA ASN A 132 -19.38 -28.80 1.84
C ASN A 132 -18.07 -29.62 1.97
N ALA A 133 -16.94 -28.94 1.82
CA ALA A 133 -15.62 -29.55 1.77
C ALA A 133 -14.74 -29.08 2.94
N THR A 134 -13.80 -29.94 3.36
CA THR A 134 -12.78 -29.56 4.33
C THR A 134 -11.67 -28.78 3.62
N LEU A 135 -11.41 -27.55 4.04
CA LEU A 135 -10.32 -26.74 3.50
C LEU A 135 -9.00 -27.09 4.18
N VAL A 136 -7.96 -27.35 3.40
CA VAL A 136 -6.59 -27.38 3.88
C VAL A 136 -6.04 -25.95 3.85
N ILE A 137 -5.32 -25.52 4.90
CA ILE A 137 -4.70 -24.18 4.95
C ILE A 137 -4.03 -23.84 3.60
N PRO A 138 -4.41 -22.71 2.96
CA PRO A 138 -3.92 -22.36 1.63
C PRO A 138 -2.41 -22.18 1.56
N GLU A 139 -1.81 -22.58 0.44
CA GLU A 139 -0.38 -22.37 0.19
C GLU A 139 -0.15 -21.08 -0.62
N ILE A 140 0.66 -20.15 -0.08
CA ILE A 140 1.04 -18.88 -0.69
C ILE A 140 2.33 -19.09 -1.47
N GLN A 141 2.24 -19.09 -2.80
CA GLN A 141 3.35 -19.53 -3.65
C GLN A 141 4.59 -18.63 -3.56
N SER A 142 4.43 -17.31 -3.40
CA SER A 142 5.57 -16.37 -3.27
C SER A 142 6.43 -16.68 -2.04
N THR A 143 5.84 -17.21 -0.97
CA THR A 143 6.51 -17.62 0.27
C THR A 143 6.99 -19.07 0.25
N THR A 144 6.77 -19.82 -0.83
CA THR A 144 7.29 -21.20 -0.97
C THR A 144 8.24 -21.35 -2.16
N SER A 145 8.29 -20.35 -3.05
CA SER A 145 9.11 -20.38 -4.27
C SER A 145 10.51 -19.81 -4.09
N SER A 146 10.79 -19.09 -2.99
CA SER A 146 12.09 -18.50 -2.70
C SER A 146 12.97 -19.44 -1.87
N LYS A 147 14.24 -19.61 -2.29
CA LYS A 147 15.27 -20.23 -1.43
C LYS A 147 15.79 -19.16 -0.48
N GLY A 148 15.96 -19.50 0.81
CA GLY A 148 16.62 -18.64 1.79
C GLY A 148 15.74 -17.61 2.51
N ILE A 149 14.40 -17.65 2.32
CA ILE A 149 13.46 -17.06 3.28
C ILE A 149 13.46 -17.86 4.59
N SER A 150 12.94 -17.26 5.66
CA SER A 150 12.90 -17.91 6.97
C SER A 150 12.19 -19.26 6.94
N SER A 151 12.86 -20.27 7.51
CA SER A 151 12.29 -21.60 7.73
C SER A 151 11.34 -21.66 8.94
N ASP A 152 11.29 -20.59 9.73
CA ASP A 152 10.48 -20.53 10.94
C ASP A 152 8.98 -20.52 10.61
N PHE A 153 8.64 -20.04 9.41
CA PHE A 153 7.26 -19.87 8.96
C PHE A 153 6.97 -20.70 7.71
N LYS A 154 5.85 -21.42 7.74
CA LYS A 154 5.38 -22.20 6.60
C LYS A 154 4.32 -21.41 5.84
N SER A 155 4.64 -21.00 4.62
CA SER A 155 3.66 -20.53 3.63
C SER A 155 2.62 -19.53 4.19
N PHE A 156 1.44 -20.00 4.61
CA PHE A 156 0.39 -19.16 5.20
C PHE A 156 0.84 -18.45 6.49
N ALA A 157 1.54 -19.18 7.35
CA ALA A 157 2.08 -18.69 8.62
C ALA A 157 3.14 -17.59 8.46
N TYR A 158 3.67 -17.42 7.24
CA TYR A 158 4.57 -16.30 6.95
C TYR A 158 3.86 -14.96 7.10
N LEU A 159 2.56 -14.90 6.78
CA LEU A 159 1.78 -13.65 6.80
C LEU A 159 0.71 -13.65 7.89
N TYR A 160 0.01 -14.76 8.07
CA TYR A 160 -1.20 -14.85 8.88
C TYR A 160 -1.05 -15.80 10.07
N ASN A 161 -1.83 -15.57 11.12
CA ASN A 161 -1.92 -16.48 12.25
C ASN A 161 -2.86 -17.67 11.91
N GLU A 162 -2.27 -18.86 11.72
CA GLU A 162 -3.02 -20.08 11.36
C GLU A 162 -4.07 -20.46 12.41
N ASP A 163 -3.74 -20.35 13.69
CA ASP A 163 -4.60 -20.81 14.78
C ASP A 163 -5.81 -19.89 14.95
N GLN A 164 -5.60 -18.58 14.88
CA GLN A 164 -6.69 -17.59 14.86
C GLN A 164 -7.58 -17.74 13.63
N PHE A 165 -7.00 -18.00 12.46
CA PHE A 165 -7.75 -18.24 11.23
C PHE A 165 -8.69 -19.45 11.35
N MET A 166 -8.19 -20.57 11.88
CA MET A 166 -9.02 -21.76 12.11
C MET A 166 -10.07 -21.54 13.21
N ALA A 167 -9.69 -20.89 14.31
CA ALA A 167 -10.60 -20.63 15.44
C ALA A 167 -11.76 -19.72 15.03
N ALA A 168 -11.48 -18.65 14.27
CA ALA A 168 -12.48 -17.70 13.80
C ALA A 168 -13.51 -18.34 12.85
N LEU A 169 -13.11 -19.37 12.08
CA LEU A 169 -13.95 -20.01 11.06
C LEU A 169 -14.48 -21.38 11.48
N ALA A 170 -14.24 -21.82 12.71
CA ALA A 170 -14.59 -23.16 13.19
C ALA A 170 -16.09 -23.49 13.05
N LYS A 171 -16.96 -22.49 13.11
CA LYS A 171 -18.42 -22.64 12.93
C LYS A 171 -18.87 -22.56 11.46
N ASP A 172 -18.01 -22.02 10.60
CA ASP A 172 -18.31 -21.73 9.20
C ASP A 172 -17.87 -22.89 8.29
N VAL A 173 -16.61 -23.30 8.38
CA VAL A 173 -15.99 -24.32 7.50
C VAL A 173 -15.01 -25.18 8.29
N ASN A 174 -14.96 -26.48 8.00
CA ASN A 174 -13.94 -27.37 8.56
C ASN A 174 -12.58 -27.05 7.92
N ILE A 175 -11.60 -26.63 8.72
CA ILE A 175 -10.26 -26.28 8.26
C ILE A 175 -9.22 -27.16 8.96
N VAL A 176 -8.27 -27.69 8.19
CA VAL A 176 -7.15 -28.50 8.70
C VAL A 176 -5.80 -27.95 8.25
N LYS A 177 -4.78 -28.05 9.10
CA LYS A 177 -3.42 -27.56 8.77
C LYS A 177 -2.79 -28.31 7.60
N THR A 178 -2.98 -29.63 7.52
CA THR A 178 -2.38 -30.47 6.48
C THR A 178 -3.28 -31.62 6.08
N LEU A 179 -3.12 -32.10 4.85
CA LEU A 179 -3.81 -33.29 4.35
C LEU A 179 -3.57 -34.53 5.24
N PRO A 180 -4.52 -35.48 5.33
CA PRO A 180 -4.31 -36.80 5.91
C PRO A 180 -3.10 -37.56 5.31
N LYS A 181 -2.48 -38.49 6.07
CA LYS A 181 -1.22 -39.18 5.69
C LYS A 181 -1.29 -39.88 4.33
N ASN A 182 -2.38 -40.57 4.03
CA ASN A 182 -2.63 -41.24 2.74
C ASN A 182 -2.68 -40.23 1.57
N LEU A 183 -3.37 -39.11 1.76
CA LEU A 183 -3.48 -38.07 0.74
C LEU A 183 -2.17 -37.26 0.58
N LYS A 184 -1.36 -37.11 1.64
CA LYS A 184 0.01 -36.55 1.51
C LYS A 184 0.88 -37.39 0.58
N TRP A 185 0.75 -38.71 0.61
CA TRP A 185 1.48 -39.60 -0.28
C TRP A 185 1.03 -39.47 -1.73
N ALA A 186 -0.29 -39.43 -1.97
CA ALA A 186 -0.87 -39.17 -3.29
C ALA A 186 -0.40 -37.82 -3.87
N ARG A 187 -0.32 -36.76 -3.03
CA ARG A 187 0.24 -35.46 -3.41
C ARG A 187 1.69 -35.58 -3.91
N ARG A 188 2.54 -36.30 -3.16
CA ARG A 188 3.96 -36.48 -3.54
C ARG A 188 4.12 -37.22 -4.86
N LYS A 189 3.19 -38.12 -5.18
CA LYS A 189 3.13 -38.85 -6.45
C LYS A 189 2.44 -38.08 -7.58
N LYS A 190 1.93 -36.87 -7.33
CA LYS A 190 1.16 -36.06 -8.28
C LYS A 190 -0.12 -36.76 -8.78
N GLU A 191 -0.76 -37.55 -7.92
CA GLU A 191 -1.98 -38.30 -8.22
C GLU A 191 -3.26 -37.51 -7.87
N ILE A 192 -3.14 -36.31 -7.29
CA ILE A 192 -4.28 -35.46 -6.92
C ILE A 192 -4.78 -34.71 -8.17
N PRO A 193 -6.08 -34.80 -8.52
CA PRO A 193 -6.65 -34.00 -9.60
C PRO A 193 -6.51 -32.50 -9.33
N SER A 194 -5.96 -31.76 -10.30
CA SER A 194 -5.71 -30.32 -10.17
C SER A 194 -6.56 -29.51 -11.14
N PHE A 195 -7.17 -28.43 -10.66
CA PHE A 195 -7.90 -27.45 -11.46
C PHE A 195 -7.15 -26.13 -11.47
N LYS A 196 -6.79 -25.65 -12.67
CA LYS A 196 -6.35 -24.26 -12.84
C LYS A 196 -7.59 -23.39 -12.93
N VAL A 197 -7.86 -22.65 -11.85
CA VAL A 197 -9.12 -21.91 -11.70
C VAL A 197 -9.01 -20.57 -12.45
N PRO A 198 -9.98 -20.24 -13.33
CA PRO A 198 -10.00 -18.94 -13.99
C PRO A 198 -10.34 -17.82 -13.01
N TYR A 199 -9.88 -16.61 -13.33
CA TYR A 199 -10.29 -15.41 -12.58
C TYR A 199 -11.82 -15.27 -12.61
N SER A 200 -12.42 -14.91 -11.48
CA SER A 200 -13.87 -14.68 -11.36
C SER A 200 -14.71 -15.90 -11.79
N ALA A 201 -14.27 -17.12 -11.44
CA ALA A 201 -15.03 -18.34 -11.76
C ALA A 201 -16.44 -18.32 -11.14
N SER A 202 -17.41 -18.85 -11.88
CA SER A 202 -18.79 -18.94 -11.43
C SER A 202 -18.96 -19.98 -10.31
N PRO A 203 -19.88 -19.79 -9.34
CA PRO A 203 -20.24 -20.87 -8.40
C PRO A 203 -20.64 -22.17 -9.12
N TYR A 204 -21.27 -22.07 -10.29
CA TYR A 204 -21.66 -23.23 -11.09
C TYR A 204 -20.47 -23.98 -11.70
N TYR A 205 -19.33 -23.31 -11.93
CA TYR A 205 -18.09 -23.99 -12.33
C TYR A 205 -17.67 -24.99 -11.25
N TYR A 206 -17.73 -24.58 -9.98
CA TYR A 206 -17.39 -25.44 -8.85
C TYR A 206 -18.39 -26.58 -8.67
N LEU A 207 -19.69 -26.27 -8.71
CA LEU A 207 -20.75 -27.26 -8.53
C LEU A 207 -20.76 -28.32 -9.64
N ASN A 208 -20.52 -27.93 -10.89
CA ASN A 208 -20.62 -28.84 -12.03
C ASN A 208 -19.32 -29.59 -12.32
N GLN A 209 -18.16 -28.92 -12.21
CA GLN A 209 -16.88 -29.49 -12.62
C GLN A 209 -16.04 -30.00 -11.45
N VAL A 210 -16.00 -29.26 -10.34
CA VAL A 210 -15.11 -29.58 -9.21
C VAL A 210 -15.76 -30.59 -8.26
N LEU A 211 -17.05 -30.42 -7.94
CA LEU A 211 -17.76 -31.24 -6.95
C LEU A 211 -17.79 -32.73 -7.31
N SER A 212 -18.00 -33.06 -8.58
CA SER A 212 -18.04 -34.45 -9.05
C SER A 212 -16.69 -35.15 -8.87
N VAL A 213 -15.60 -34.46 -9.19
CA VAL A 213 -14.23 -34.96 -9.02
C VAL A 213 -13.86 -35.05 -7.54
N LEU A 214 -14.27 -34.07 -6.74
CA LEU A 214 -14.08 -34.06 -5.29
C LEU A 214 -14.74 -35.26 -4.63
N LYS A 215 -16.02 -35.55 -4.93
CA LYS A 215 -16.71 -36.72 -4.39
C LYS A 215 -16.06 -38.04 -4.82
N LYS A 216 -15.55 -38.12 -6.05
CA LYS A 216 -14.90 -39.32 -6.59
C LYS A 216 -13.54 -39.61 -5.95
N HIS A 217 -12.69 -38.60 -5.78
CA HIS A 217 -11.30 -38.77 -5.32
C HIS A 217 -11.10 -38.41 -3.85
N SER A 218 -12.12 -37.83 -3.20
CA SER A 218 -12.06 -37.26 -1.84
C SER A 218 -11.01 -36.15 -1.65
N VAL A 219 -10.36 -35.69 -2.72
CA VAL A 219 -9.38 -34.60 -2.69
C VAL A 219 -9.26 -33.93 -4.06
N VAL A 220 -9.10 -32.61 -4.09
CA VAL A 220 -8.76 -31.83 -5.29
C VAL A 220 -7.73 -30.74 -4.95
N GLU A 221 -6.89 -30.40 -5.92
CA GLU A 221 -6.00 -29.23 -5.88
C GLU A 221 -6.62 -28.09 -6.71
N LEU A 222 -6.74 -26.90 -6.13
CA LEU A 222 -7.09 -25.68 -6.83
C LEU A 222 -5.84 -24.81 -6.98
N VAL A 223 -5.50 -24.47 -8.21
CA VAL A 223 -4.40 -23.55 -8.53
C VAL A 223 -5.00 -22.22 -8.95
N VAL A 224 -4.75 -21.17 -8.17
CA VAL A 224 -5.27 -19.81 -8.37
C VAL A 224 -4.10 -18.91 -8.84
N PRO A 225 -3.97 -18.65 -10.14
CA PRO A 225 -2.77 -18.01 -10.70
C PRO A 225 -2.76 -16.47 -10.64
N GLU A 226 -3.93 -15.83 -10.60
CA GLU A 226 -4.09 -14.36 -10.80
C GLU A 226 -4.93 -13.70 -9.70
N GLY A 227 -4.98 -14.30 -8.51
CA GLY A 227 -5.96 -13.91 -7.49
C GLY A 227 -7.41 -14.21 -7.89
N GLY A 228 -8.37 -13.82 -7.04
CA GLY A 228 -9.81 -13.76 -7.33
C GLY A 228 -10.39 -14.98 -8.04
N CYS A 229 -10.73 -16.04 -7.31
CA CYS A 229 -11.19 -17.29 -7.89
C CYS A 229 -12.72 -17.49 -7.83
N LEU A 230 -13.48 -16.57 -7.23
CA LEU A 230 -14.94 -16.61 -7.22
C LEU A 230 -15.47 -15.28 -7.76
N GLN A 231 -16.50 -15.33 -8.61
CA GLN A 231 -17.13 -14.11 -9.13
C GLN A 231 -17.54 -13.16 -7.99
N ALA A 232 -17.25 -11.87 -8.16
CA ALA A 232 -17.37 -10.90 -7.08
C ALA A 232 -18.83 -10.73 -6.61
N ILE A 233 -19.77 -10.72 -7.55
CA ILE A 233 -21.22 -10.67 -7.30
C ILE A 233 -21.78 -12.07 -7.58
N LEU A 234 -22.31 -12.73 -6.55
CA LEU A 234 -22.91 -14.07 -6.71
C LEU A 234 -24.30 -13.98 -7.36
N PRO A 235 -24.73 -15.01 -8.13
CA PRO A 235 -26.03 -15.01 -8.79
C PRO A 235 -27.18 -14.97 -7.78
N PRO A 236 -28.26 -14.21 -8.03
CA PRO A 236 -29.41 -14.13 -7.12
C PRO A 236 -30.11 -15.49 -6.93
N GLU A 237 -30.04 -16.38 -7.92
CA GLU A 237 -30.65 -17.72 -7.87
C GLU A 237 -29.79 -18.72 -7.08
N LEU A 238 -28.55 -18.38 -6.76
CA LEU A 238 -27.69 -19.24 -5.95
C LEU A 238 -28.19 -19.25 -4.51
N GLU A 239 -28.56 -20.43 -4.03
CA GLU A 239 -28.96 -20.64 -2.64
C GLU A 239 -27.89 -20.14 -1.67
N HIS A 240 -28.30 -19.42 -0.63
CA HIS A 240 -27.41 -18.85 0.40
C HIS A 240 -26.32 -17.88 -0.14
N ASN A 241 -26.54 -17.24 -1.29
CA ASN A 241 -25.58 -16.29 -1.86
C ASN A 241 -25.15 -15.17 -0.90
N GLU A 242 -26.09 -14.55 -0.18
CA GLU A 242 -25.81 -13.46 0.76
C GLU A 242 -24.94 -13.95 1.92
N GLU A 243 -25.20 -15.17 2.40
CA GLU A 243 -24.44 -15.80 3.48
C GLU A 243 -23.02 -16.14 3.05
N LEU A 244 -22.82 -16.55 1.80
CA LEU A 244 -21.49 -16.72 1.21
C LEU A 244 -20.73 -15.40 1.11
N GLN A 245 -21.41 -14.30 0.72
CA GLN A 245 -20.79 -12.97 0.69
C GLN A 245 -20.42 -12.47 2.10
N ARG A 246 -21.30 -12.66 3.08
CA ARG A 246 -21.03 -12.35 4.50
C ARG A 246 -19.88 -13.16 5.05
N LEU A 247 -19.80 -14.46 4.70
CA LEU A 247 -18.65 -15.30 5.03
C LEU A 247 -17.35 -14.73 4.46
N ARG A 248 -17.33 -14.28 3.19
CA ARG A 248 -16.14 -13.61 2.62
C ARG A 248 -15.73 -12.39 3.44
N CYS A 249 -16.66 -11.60 3.97
CA CYS A 249 -16.34 -10.48 4.87
C CYS A 249 -15.83 -10.91 6.24
N ARG A 250 -16.41 -11.95 6.86
CA ARG A 250 -15.87 -12.53 8.10
C ARG A 250 -14.44 -13.00 7.91
N VAL A 251 -14.17 -13.67 6.79
CA VAL A 251 -12.81 -14.12 6.45
C VAL A 251 -11.89 -12.91 6.26
N ALA A 252 -12.29 -11.97 5.41
CA ALA A 252 -11.48 -10.84 4.99
C ALA A 252 -11.14 -9.87 6.12
N PHE A 253 -12.06 -9.64 7.06
CA PHE A 253 -11.93 -8.56 8.03
C PHE A 253 -11.74 -9.05 9.48
N HIS A 254 -12.07 -10.31 9.78
CA HIS A 254 -11.95 -10.88 11.13
C HIS A 254 -11.00 -12.07 11.21
N ALA A 255 -11.12 -13.05 10.32
CA ALA A 255 -10.34 -14.30 10.42
C ALA A 255 -8.90 -14.15 9.92
N LEU A 256 -8.65 -13.32 8.90
CA LEU A 256 -7.32 -13.06 8.35
C LEU A 256 -6.54 -12.06 9.20
N GLN A 257 -6.16 -12.51 10.40
CA GLN A 257 -5.27 -11.79 11.31
C GLN A 257 -3.81 -12.05 10.94
N PHE A 258 -3.01 -10.99 10.87
CA PHE A 258 -1.58 -11.13 10.64
C PHE A 258 -0.90 -11.84 11.82
N ARG A 259 0.26 -12.43 11.57
CA ARG A 259 1.11 -12.95 12.64
C ARG A 259 1.55 -11.81 13.59
N GLN A 260 1.93 -12.20 14.80
CA GLN A 260 2.23 -11.28 15.89
C GLN A 260 3.32 -10.26 15.53
N GLU A 261 4.39 -10.66 14.85
CA GLU A 261 5.51 -9.77 14.50
C GLU A 261 5.07 -8.65 13.55
N VAL A 262 4.14 -8.92 12.65
CA VAL A 262 3.56 -7.91 11.74
C VAL A 262 2.72 -6.93 12.54
N GLN A 263 1.86 -7.43 13.44
CA GLN A 263 1.00 -6.61 14.28
C GLN A 263 1.82 -5.71 15.21
N GLU A 264 2.82 -6.27 15.90
CA GLU A 264 3.70 -5.53 16.80
C GLU A 264 4.44 -4.39 16.09
N LEU A 265 5.00 -4.66 14.91
CA LEU A 265 5.72 -3.63 14.17
C LEU A 265 4.76 -2.57 13.63
N ALA A 266 3.59 -2.96 13.09
CA ALA A 266 2.58 -1.99 12.65
C ALA A 266 2.10 -1.10 13.80
N THR A 267 1.86 -1.66 15.00
CA THR A 267 1.51 -0.89 16.20
C THR A 267 2.63 0.08 16.59
N LYS A 268 3.91 -0.32 16.51
CA LYS A 268 5.04 0.58 16.77
C LYS A 268 5.12 1.73 15.76
N VAL A 269 4.91 1.45 14.48
CA VAL A 269 4.89 2.48 13.43
C VAL A 269 3.73 3.45 13.66
N LEU A 270 2.53 2.95 13.97
CA LEU A 270 1.38 3.78 14.33
C LEU A 270 1.63 4.63 15.58
N PHE A 271 2.28 4.07 16.60
CA PHE A 271 2.68 4.81 17.78
C PHE A 271 3.65 5.95 17.42
N ARG A 272 4.63 5.71 16.54
CA ARG A 272 5.56 6.75 16.04
C ARG A 272 4.83 7.85 15.28
N LEU A 273 3.90 7.48 14.39
CA LEU A 273 3.08 8.44 13.63
C LEU A 273 2.18 9.29 14.53
N ARG A 274 1.60 8.70 15.58
CA ARG A 274 0.68 9.37 16.51
C ARG A 274 1.38 10.03 17.70
N ALA A 275 2.66 9.77 17.95
CA ALA A 275 3.43 10.37 19.04
C ALA A 275 3.37 11.90 19.09
N PRO A 276 3.33 12.64 17.95
CA PRO A 276 3.12 14.08 17.95
C PRO A 276 1.74 14.56 18.43
N GLY A 277 0.77 13.66 18.61
CA GLY A 277 -0.61 14.00 18.96
C GLY A 277 -1.43 14.63 17.83
N ARG A 278 -0.95 14.52 16.58
CA ARG A 278 -1.58 15.07 15.38
C ARG A 278 -2.15 13.97 14.48
N PRO A 279 -3.23 14.25 13.71
CA PRO A 279 -3.73 13.31 12.72
C PRO A 279 -2.75 13.19 11.54
N PHE A 280 -2.87 12.10 10.78
CA PHE A 280 -2.03 11.87 9.60
C PHE A 280 -2.82 11.35 8.40
N ILE A 281 -2.24 11.55 7.22
CA ILE A 281 -2.77 11.02 5.95
C ILE A 281 -1.97 9.78 5.58
N ALA A 282 -2.66 8.69 5.22
CA ALA A 282 -2.05 7.61 4.46
C ALA A 282 -2.31 7.83 2.96
N TYR A 283 -1.23 7.91 2.18
CA TYR A 283 -1.25 8.10 0.74
C TYR A 283 -0.73 6.85 0.04
N ASP A 284 -1.56 6.24 -0.81
CA ASP A 284 -1.14 5.15 -1.68
C ASP A 284 -0.99 5.64 -3.13
N PRO A 285 0.22 5.73 -3.70
CA PRO A 285 0.38 6.16 -5.08
C PRO A 285 -0.23 5.16 -6.09
N GLY A 286 -0.23 3.87 -5.78
CA GLY A 286 -0.69 2.79 -6.68
C GLY A 286 0.09 2.70 -7.99
N MET A 287 1.27 3.32 -8.06
CA MET A 287 2.11 3.40 -9.26
C MET A 287 3.07 2.22 -9.37
N THR A 288 2.57 1.06 -9.78
CA THR A 288 3.43 -0.10 -10.09
C THR A 288 3.85 -0.10 -11.56
N ARG A 289 5.02 -0.69 -11.87
CA ARG A 289 5.49 -0.87 -13.25
C ARG A 289 4.43 -1.55 -14.14
N ASP A 290 3.77 -2.58 -13.60
CA ASP A 290 2.78 -3.36 -14.32
C ASP A 290 1.50 -2.55 -14.57
N ALA A 291 1.02 -1.77 -13.59
CA ALA A 291 -0.11 -0.86 -13.77
C ALA A 291 0.19 0.23 -14.82
N LEU A 292 1.36 0.88 -14.73
CA LEU A 292 1.78 1.91 -15.68
C LEU A 292 1.89 1.36 -17.11
N ALA A 293 2.39 0.13 -17.27
CA ALA A 293 2.48 -0.55 -18.56
C ALA A 293 1.10 -0.91 -19.13
N HIS A 294 0.20 -1.43 -18.29
CA HIS A 294 -1.17 -1.79 -18.69
C HIS A 294 -1.93 -0.57 -19.22
N HIS A 295 -1.86 0.54 -18.49
CA HIS A 295 -2.59 1.76 -18.82
C HIS A 295 -1.88 2.68 -19.83
N GLY A 296 -0.65 2.35 -20.24
CA GLY A 296 0.08 3.08 -21.28
C GLY A 296 0.57 4.45 -20.81
N CYS A 297 1.10 4.51 -19.59
CA CYS A 297 1.48 5.75 -18.90
C CYS A 297 3.01 5.95 -18.86
N ALA A 298 3.72 5.50 -19.89
CA ALA A 298 5.18 5.48 -19.92
C ALA A 298 5.80 6.88 -19.93
N GLU A 299 5.21 7.82 -20.67
CA GLU A 299 5.78 9.14 -20.94
C GLU A 299 5.68 10.11 -19.74
N LEU A 300 5.17 9.65 -18.59
CA LEU A 300 5.10 10.44 -17.35
C LEU A 300 6.47 10.65 -16.68
N PHE A 301 7.44 9.77 -16.90
CA PHE A 301 8.74 9.82 -16.20
C PHE A 301 9.84 10.52 -17.00
N GLN A 302 9.72 10.55 -18.34
CA GLN A 302 10.66 11.18 -19.28
C GLN A 302 12.15 10.81 -19.06
N ASP A 303 12.40 9.66 -18.43
CA ASP A 303 13.72 9.13 -18.15
C ASP A 303 13.77 7.62 -18.46
N VAL A 304 14.76 6.91 -17.92
CA VAL A 304 14.97 5.47 -18.11
C VAL A 304 13.74 4.61 -17.73
N HIS A 305 12.89 5.09 -16.83
CA HIS A 305 11.66 4.41 -16.42
C HIS A 305 10.65 4.29 -17.58
N THR A 306 10.69 5.22 -18.53
CA THR A 306 9.86 5.19 -19.75
C THR A 306 10.10 3.90 -20.54
N GLU A 307 11.37 3.53 -20.72
CA GLU A 307 11.76 2.36 -21.49
C GLU A 307 11.38 1.06 -20.75
N LEU A 308 11.48 1.02 -19.42
CA LEU A 308 11.01 -0.12 -18.64
C LEU A 308 9.51 -0.36 -18.78
N ILE A 309 8.72 0.71 -18.73
CA ILE A 309 7.26 0.63 -18.87
C ILE A 309 6.92 0.16 -20.30
N GLN A 310 7.58 0.71 -21.32
CA GLN A 310 7.38 0.29 -22.72
C GLN A 310 7.77 -1.17 -22.93
N HIS A 311 8.91 -1.60 -22.38
CA HIS A 311 9.35 -3.00 -22.45
C HIS A 311 8.31 -3.94 -21.79
N LYS A 312 7.86 -3.60 -20.58
CA LYS A 312 6.82 -4.38 -19.89
C LYS A 312 5.51 -4.43 -20.68
N ARG A 313 5.10 -3.31 -21.29
CA ARG A 313 3.91 -3.25 -22.14
C ARG A 313 4.05 -4.12 -23.39
N SER A 314 5.22 -4.12 -24.04
CA SER A 314 5.53 -5.02 -25.17
C SER A 314 5.33 -6.48 -24.77
N TRP A 315 5.87 -6.86 -23.61
CA TRP A 315 5.68 -8.19 -23.04
C TRP A 315 4.21 -8.53 -22.77
N MET A 316 3.42 -7.58 -22.26
CA MET A 316 1.98 -7.76 -22.00
C MET A 316 1.18 -7.96 -23.30
N ILE A 317 1.50 -7.20 -24.35
CA ILE A 317 0.86 -7.32 -25.68
C ILE A 317 1.16 -8.69 -26.29
N LYS A 318 2.43 -9.13 -26.27
CA LYS A 318 2.83 -10.46 -26.78
C LYS A 318 2.07 -11.61 -26.10
N ARG A 319 1.58 -11.42 -24.87
CA ARG A 319 0.83 -12.41 -24.08
C ARG A 319 -0.69 -12.20 -24.10
N GLY A 320 -1.19 -11.21 -24.83
CA GLY A 320 -2.63 -10.92 -24.89
C GLY A 320 -3.23 -10.38 -23.59
N ILE A 321 -2.41 -9.85 -22.67
CA ILE A 321 -2.88 -9.21 -21.44
C ILE A 321 -3.42 -7.80 -21.73
N VAL A 322 -2.78 -7.11 -22.68
CA VAL A 322 -3.13 -5.76 -23.12
C VAL A 322 -3.34 -5.79 -24.62
N GLU A 323 -4.45 -5.22 -25.07
CA GLU A 323 -4.72 -4.99 -26.48
C GLU A 323 -4.27 -3.58 -26.91
N GLY A 324 -3.87 -3.44 -28.18
CA GLY A 324 -3.57 -2.16 -28.79
C GLY A 324 -2.08 -1.87 -29.03
N LYS A 325 -1.75 -0.60 -29.19
CA LYS A 325 -0.41 -0.15 -29.61
C LYS A 325 0.59 -0.22 -28.44
N LEU A 326 1.85 -0.49 -28.79
CA LEU A 326 2.98 -0.43 -27.87
C LEU A 326 3.18 1.00 -27.34
N ARG A 327 3.31 1.98 -28.24
CA ARG A 327 3.38 3.39 -27.87
C ARG A 327 1.98 3.99 -27.83
N VAL A 328 1.65 4.56 -26.67
CA VAL A 328 0.39 5.23 -26.39
C VAL A 328 0.72 6.62 -25.88
N ASN A 329 -0.01 7.63 -26.35
CA ASN A 329 0.14 9.00 -25.86
C ASN A 329 -0.31 9.05 -24.40
N SER A 330 0.65 9.18 -23.48
CA SER A 330 0.38 9.10 -22.04
C SER A 330 -0.35 10.34 -21.54
N ALA A 331 -0.12 11.50 -22.15
CA ALA A 331 -0.85 12.73 -21.83
C ALA A 331 -2.36 12.56 -22.11
N LYS A 332 -2.72 11.95 -23.24
CA LYS A 332 -4.12 11.63 -23.56
C LYS A 332 -4.72 10.62 -22.57
N GLN A 333 -3.96 9.62 -22.13
CA GLN A 333 -4.41 8.65 -21.13
C GLN A 333 -4.57 9.28 -19.73
N ARG A 334 -3.68 10.21 -19.37
CA ARG A 334 -3.80 11.03 -18.15
C ARG A 334 -5.09 11.86 -18.19
N LEU A 335 -5.31 12.61 -19.27
CA LEU A 335 -6.53 13.42 -19.46
C LEU A 335 -7.83 12.59 -19.47
N SER A 336 -7.78 11.30 -19.82
CA SER A 336 -8.94 10.40 -19.73
C SER A 336 -9.12 9.78 -18.35
N GLY A 337 -8.22 10.02 -17.38
CA GLY A 337 -8.21 9.44 -16.04
C GLY A 337 -7.71 7.99 -15.99
N SER A 338 -7.08 7.50 -17.07
CA SER A 338 -6.54 6.14 -17.16
C SER A 338 -5.23 5.98 -16.41
N CYS A 339 -4.44 7.05 -16.29
CA CYS A 339 -3.16 7.03 -15.58
C CYS A 339 -3.30 7.38 -14.09
N PRO A 340 -2.36 6.92 -13.25
CA PRO A 340 -2.20 7.41 -11.87
C PRO A 340 -2.06 8.91 -11.78
N LEU A 341 -2.55 9.49 -10.69
CA LEU A 341 -2.12 10.82 -10.27
C LEU A 341 -0.69 10.73 -9.72
N MET A 342 0.19 11.58 -10.24
CA MET A 342 1.56 11.71 -9.75
C MET A 342 1.55 12.25 -8.31
N PRO A 343 2.57 11.95 -7.49
CA PRO A 343 2.67 12.49 -6.13
C PRO A 343 2.61 14.03 -6.07
N GLU A 344 3.12 14.73 -7.08
CA GLU A 344 2.98 16.18 -7.23
C GLU A 344 1.51 16.61 -7.34
N GLU A 345 0.73 15.94 -8.18
CA GLU A 345 -0.68 16.25 -8.40
C GLU A 345 -1.50 16.00 -7.13
N VAL A 346 -1.23 14.90 -6.43
CA VAL A 346 -1.88 14.60 -5.14
C VAL A 346 -1.49 15.64 -4.09
N GLY A 347 -0.21 16.04 -4.03
CA GLY A 347 0.24 17.07 -3.10
C GLY A 347 -0.47 18.41 -3.35
N ILE A 348 -0.59 18.83 -4.60
CA ILE A 348 -1.31 20.05 -4.99
C ILE A 348 -2.78 19.97 -4.55
N LEU A 349 -3.45 18.84 -4.79
CA LEU A 349 -4.84 18.65 -4.34
C LEU A 349 -4.98 18.79 -2.83
N LEU A 350 -4.07 18.20 -2.05
CA LEU A 350 -4.10 18.28 -0.59
C LEU A 350 -3.88 19.72 -0.09
N ARG A 351 -2.90 20.44 -0.67
CA ARG A 351 -2.63 21.85 -0.35
C ARG A 351 -3.83 22.74 -0.68
N ALA A 352 -4.40 22.56 -1.86
CA ALA A 352 -5.59 23.29 -2.31
C ALA A 352 -6.83 23.00 -1.45
N HIS A 353 -6.96 21.76 -0.96
CA HIS A 353 -8.03 21.39 -0.04
C HIS A 353 -7.89 22.03 1.33
N GLY A 354 -6.67 22.39 1.74
CA GLY A 354 -6.38 23.14 2.97
C GLY A 354 -5.48 22.41 3.96
N TYR A 355 -4.85 21.29 3.59
CA TYR A 355 -3.86 20.64 4.45
C TYR A 355 -2.61 21.54 4.56
N SER A 356 -2.11 21.71 5.79
CA SER A 356 -0.90 22.49 6.07
C SER A 356 0.36 21.73 5.67
N TRP A 357 1.46 22.46 5.48
CA TRP A 357 2.70 21.93 4.91
C TRP A 357 3.44 21.06 5.94
N ASP A 358 3.12 21.23 7.22
CA ASP A 358 3.56 20.40 8.34
C ASP A 358 2.64 19.18 8.58
N THR A 359 1.69 18.88 7.68
CA THR A 359 0.85 17.67 7.76
C THR A 359 1.72 16.41 7.62
N ILE A 360 1.47 15.42 8.48
CA ILE A 360 2.13 14.11 8.40
C ILE A 360 1.48 13.30 7.27
N ILE A 361 2.30 12.85 6.30
CA ILE A 361 1.88 11.99 5.20
C ILE A 361 2.69 10.69 5.26
N TYR A 362 2.02 9.57 5.51
CA TYR A 362 2.58 8.24 5.38
C TYR A 362 2.35 7.71 3.96
N VAL A 363 3.42 7.43 3.23
CA VAL A 363 3.35 6.82 1.89
C VAL A 363 3.30 5.29 2.01
N SER A 364 2.22 4.69 1.54
CA SER A 364 1.95 3.24 1.56
C SER A 364 2.08 2.61 0.17
N GLY A 365 1.96 1.28 0.10
CA GLY A 365 1.78 0.56 -1.16
C GLY A 365 3.06 -0.08 -1.71
N GLY A 366 4.04 -0.35 -0.84
CA GLY A 366 5.35 -0.83 -1.25
C GLY A 366 6.22 0.26 -1.88
N GLU A 367 7.21 -0.14 -2.69
CA GLU A 367 8.10 0.82 -3.36
C GLU A 367 7.39 1.50 -4.53
N VAL A 368 7.28 2.83 -4.46
CA VAL A 368 6.77 3.66 -5.56
C VAL A 368 7.67 3.49 -6.78
N PHE A 369 7.10 3.27 -7.97
CA PHE A 369 7.90 3.21 -9.18
C PHE A 369 8.62 4.56 -9.45
N GLY A 370 9.91 4.50 -9.75
CA GLY A 370 10.80 5.67 -9.78
C GLY A 370 11.41 6.05 -8.42
N GLY A 371 11.00 5.37 -7.34
CA GLY A 371 11.54 5.51 -5.99
C GLY A 371 11.43 6.92 -5.44
N GLN A 372 12.42 7.32 -4.62
CA GLN A 372 12.41 8.61 -3.93
C GLN A 372 12.38 9.82 -4.87
N ARG A 373 12.88 9.67 -6.11
CA ARG A 373 12.85 10.74 -7.13
C ARG A 373 11.42 11.15 -7.46
N THR A 374 10.49 10.20 -7.55
CA THR A 374 9.06 10.47 -7.83
C THR A 374 8.38 11.19 -6.67
N LEU A 375 8.89 11.07 -5.44
CA LEU A 375 8.33 11.69 -4.24
C LEU A 375 8.91 13.08 -3.95
N ILE A 376 9.94 13.55 -4.66
CA ILE A 376 10.58 14.85 -4.44
C ILE A 376 9.56 16.00 -4.40
N PRO A 377 8.61 16.13 -5.36
CA PRO A 377 7.64 17.23 -5.32
C PRO A 377 6.75 17.16 -4.08
N LEU A 378 6.36 15.95 -3.64
CA LEU A 378 5.55 15.77 -2.44
C LEU A 378 6.30 16.23 -1.18
N HIS A 379 7.58 15.88 -1.05
CA HIS A 379 8.46 16.35 0.02
C HIS A 379 8.69 17.88 -0.01
N ALA A 380 8.68 18.49 -1.19
CA ALA A 380 8.80 19.95 -1.31
C ALA A 380 7.54 20.68 -0.80
N MET A 381 6.37 20.04 -0.85
CA MET A 381 5.10 20.60 -0.40
C MET A 381 4.75 20.26 1.05
N PHE A 382 5.28 19.14 1.55
CA PHE A 382 5.01 18.64 2.89
C PHE A 382 6.31 18.20 3.57
N GLU A 383 6.60 18.77 4.74
CA GLU A 383 7.85 18.51 5.46
C GLU A 383 7.85 17.13 6.13
N ASN A 384 6.67 16.64 6.53
CA ASN A 384 6.50 15.42 7.30
C ASN A 384 6.03 14.22 6.45
N VAL A 385 6.63 14.04 5.27
CA VAL A 385 6.40 12.86 4.41
C VAL A 385 7.32 11.73 4.87
N VAL A 386 6.73 10.60 5.23
CA VAL A 386 7.38 9.42 5.80
C VAL A 386 6.83 8.15 5.17
N ASP A 387 7.50 7.04 5.41
CA ASP A 387 7.16 5.71 4.91
C ASP A 387 7.60 4.64 5.90
N ARG A 388 7.37 3.36 5.58
CA ARG A 388 7.83 2.25 6.41
C ARG A 388 9.35 2.30 6.66
N THR A 389 10.14 2.64 5.64
CA THR A 389 11.61 2.56 5.72
C THR A 389 12.20 3.59 6.68
N SER A 390 11.61 4.79 6.72
CA SER A 390 11.97 5.86 7.66
C SER A 390 11.44 5.64 9.08
N LEU A 391 10.37 4.86 9.23
CA LEU A 391 9.73 4.59 10.52
C LEU A 391 10.07 3.23 11.12
N THR A 392 11.05 2.48 10.57
CA THR A 392 11.47 1.18 11.09
C THR A 392 12.98 1.08 11.17
N THR A 393 13.47 0.27 12.11
CA THR A 393 14.90 -0.04 12.21
C THR A 393 15.24 -1.36 11.48
N PRO A 394 16.49 -1.54 11.02
CA PRO A 394 16.91 -2.82 10.43
C PRO A 394 16.68 -4.03 11.35
N TRP A 395 16.85 -3.86 12.67
CA TRP A 395 16.58 -4.92 13.65
C TRP A 395 15.09 -5.30 13.71
N GLU A 396 14.19 -4.31 13.69
CA GLU A 396 12.75 -4.56 13.65
C GLU A 396 12.34 -5.31 12.38
N LEU A 397 12.92 -4.95 11.24
CA LEU A 397 12.69 -5.64 9.97
C LEU A 397 13.28 -7.06 9.97
N ASN A 398 14.47 -7.27 10.52
CA ASN A 398 15.06 -8.60 10.63
C ASN A 398 14.23 -9.52 11.54
N ARG A 399 13.75 -9.00 12.67
CA ARG A 399 12.83 -9.72 13.55
C ARG A 399 11.54 -10.08 12.83
N LEU A 400 11.02 -9.16 12.00
CA LEU A 400 9.88 -9.44 11.14
C LEU A 400 10.20 -10.60 10.19
N TYR A 401 11.31 -10.58 9.46
CA TYR A 401 11.61 -11.63 8.48
C TYR A 401 11.86 -13.01 9.10
N GLY A 402 12.33 -13.06 10.35
CA GLY A 402 12.75 -14.28 11.04
C GLY A 402 14.15 -14.72 10.64
N HIS A 403 14.53 -15.94 10.98
CA HIS A 403 15.87 -16.46 10.68
C HIS A 403 16.03 -16.80 9.21
N GLU A 404 16.76 -15.98 8.46
CA GLU A 404 16.98 -16.20 7.04
C GLU A 404 18.38 -16.75 6.75
N ALA A 405 18.49 -17.62 5.73
CA ALA A 405 19.79 -18.18 5.35
C ALA A 405 20.66 -17.12 4.67
N ASN A 406 21.97 -17.17 4.94
CA ASN A 406 22.96 -16.38 4.20
C ASN A 406 23.05 -16.90 2.76
N ILE A 407 22.67 -16.06 1.79
CA ILE A 407 22.79 -16.37 0.37
C ILE A 407 24.15 -15.84 -0.08
N ILE A 408 25.14 -16.72 -0.27
CA ILE A 408 26.40 -16.36 -0.92
C ILE A 408 26.07 -16.13 -2.40
N THR A 409 26.04 -14.88 -2.83
CA THR A 409 26.02 -14.54 -4.26
C THR A 409 27.36 -14.96 -4.86
N SER A 410 27.35 -15.94 -5.77
CA SER A 410 28.52 -16.19 -6.61
C SER A 410 28.90 -14.88 -7.30
N SER A 411 30.16 -14.50 -7.22
CA SER A 411 30.73 -13.23 -7.69
C SER A 411 30.18 -12.79 -9.06
N PRO A 412 30.08 -11.48 -9.34
CA PRO A 412 29.60 -10.98 -10.62
C PRO A 412 30.36 -11.67 -11.75
N ARG A 413 29.64 -12.33 -12.66
CA ARG A 413 30.23 -12.84 -13.90
C ARG A 413 30.89 -11.64 -14.58
N THR A 414 32.19 -11.71 -14.83
CA THR A 414 32.90 -10.73 -15.64
C THR A 414 32.11 -10.55 -16.93
N PRO A 415 31.74 -9.31 -17.31
CA PRO A 415 31.04 -9.10 -18.57
C PRO A 415 31.87 -9.73 -19.70
N PRO A 416 31.25 -10.40 -20.68
CA PRO A 416 31.98 -10.91 -21.83
C PRO A 416 32.74 -9.73 -22.46
N PRO A 417 33.99 -9.94 -22.90
CA PRO A 417 34.74 -8.87 -23.54
C PRO A 417 33.93 -8.36 -24.71
N ILE A 418 33.65 -7.05 -24.71
CA ILE A 418 32.96 -6.38 -25.80
C ILE A 418 33.80 -6.60 -27.06
N GLU A 419 33.35 -7.48 -27.96
CA GLU A 419 33.79 -7.42 -29.35
C GLU A 419 33.35 -6.07 -29.89
N LYS A 420 34.31 -5.16 -30.02
CA LYS A 420 34.13 -3.90 -30.73
C LYS A 420 33.88 -4.20 -32.19
N GLU A 421 32.66 -4.58 -32.55
CA GLU A 421 32.22 -4.47 -33.93
C GLU A 421 31.95 -2.99 -34.20
N MET A 422 33.04 -2.29 -34.55
CA MET A 422 33.08 -0.88 -34.94
C MET A 422 32.23 -0.67 -36.21
N LYS A 423 30.93 -0.42 -36.05
CA LYS A 423 30.08 0.16 -37.11
C LYS A 423 30.40 1.65 -37.30
N HIS A 424 31.64 1.96 -37.68
CA HIS A 424 32.10 3.33 -37.99
C HIS A 424 31.39 3.93 -39.22
N GLU A 425 30.91 3.09 -40.13
CA GLU A 425 30.22 3.52 -41.36
C GLU A 425 28.85 4.15 -41.07
N ALA A 426 28.12 3.65 -40.05
CA ALA A 426 26.81 4.18 -39.67
C ALA A 426 26.88 5.55 -38.97
N TRP A 427 28.04 5.88 -38.38
CA TRP A 427 28.25 7.17 -37.70
C TRP A 427 28.52 8.30 -38.70
N LYS A 428 29.17 7.99 -39.83
CA LYS A 428 29.57 8.97 -40.86
C LYS A 428 28.40 9.48 -41.70
N THR A 429 27.28 8.77 -41.75
CA THR A 429 26.11 9.12 -42.58
C THR A 429 24.99 9.83 -41.81
N SER A 430 25.16 10.06 -40.50
CA SER A 430 24.16 10.77 -39.70
C SER A 430 24.32 12.30 -39.84
N GLY A 431 23.28 12.97 -40.35
CA GLY A 431 23.27 14.41 -40.62
C GLY A 431 23.49 15.31 -39.39
N PRO A 432 23.69 16.63 -39.59
CA PRO A 432 24.20 17.52 -38.54
C PRO A 432 23.16 17.73 -37.44
N ARG A 433 23.50 17.34 -36.21
CA ARG A 433 22.80 17.75 -34.99
C ARG A 433 23.57 18.87 -34.27
N PRO A 434 22.90 19.77 -33.52
CA PRO A 434 23.55 20.82 -32.75
C PRO A 434 24.53 20.23 -31.72
N ARG A 435 25.73 20.82 -31.60
CA ARG A 435 26.76 20.40 -30.63
C ARG A 435 26.26 20.57 -29.18
N PRO A 436 26.25 19.53 -28.33
CA PRO A 436 26.18 19.72 -26.89
C PRO A 436 27.55 20.17 -26.35
N LEU A 437 27.52 20.97 -25.29
CA LEU A 437 28.70 21.35 -24.49
C LEU A 437 29.52 20.11 -24.07
N PRO A 438 30.85 20.24 -23.87
CA PRO A 438 31.69 19.12 -23.48
C PRO A 438 31.23 18.53 -22.14
N PRO A 439 31.24 17.19 -21.99
CA PRO A 439 30.83 16.55 -20.76
C PRO A 439 31.78 16.95 -19.62
N PRO A 440 31.27 17.17 -18.40
CA PRO A 440 32.12 17.40 -17.24
C PRO A 440 33.02 16.18 -17.00
N PRO A 441 34.22 16.37 -16.42
CA PRO A 441 35.18 15.29 -16.20
C PRO A 441 34.55 14.16 -15.36
N ALA A 442 34.84 12.92 -15.76
CA ALA A 442 34.26 11.73 -15.18
C ALA A 442 34.62 11.64 -13.68
N ARG A 443 33.61 11.81 -12.81
CA ARG A 443 33.74 11.38 -11.42
C ARG A 443 33.87 9.85 -11.38
N PRO A 444 34.70 9.27 -10.49
CA PRO A 444 34.76 7.83 -10.32
C PRO A 444 33.38 7.30 -9.93
N LYS A 445 32.76 6.56 -10.85
CA LYS A 445 31.43 5.97 -10.68
C LYS A 445 31.51 4.87 -9.63
N SER A 446 31.07 5.17 -8.42
CA SER A 446 30.81 4.19 -7.37
C SER A 446 29.35 4.30 -6.90
N TYR A 447 28.41 4.25 -7.84
CA TYR A 447 26.98 4.12 -7.49
C TYR A 447 26.25 3.22 -8.49
N ASN A 448 25.81 2.08 -7.98
CA ASN A 448 24.68 1.24 -8.42
C ASN A 448 24.59 0.90 -9.91
N ILE A 449 25.61 0.22 -10.43
CA ILE A 449 25.42 -0.73 -11.53
C ILE A 449 25.23 -2.12 -10.90
N GLU A 450 24.13 -2.30 -10.17
CA GLU A 450 23.65 -3.61 -9.78
C GLU A 450 22.24 -3.79 -10.35
N GLY A 451 22.17 -4.37 -11.55
CA GLY A 451 21.26 -5.50 -11.78
C GLY A 451 19.96 -5.33 -12.56
N TRP A 452 19.47 -4.15 -12.94
CA TRP A 452 18.10 -4.06 -13.54
C TRP A 452 17.97 -3.41 -14.92
N TRP A 453 19.01 -2.75 -15.45
CA TRP A 453 18.90 -1.96 -16.69
C TRP A 453 19.58 -2.57 -17.93
N GLY A 454 20.61 -3.40 -17.73
CA GLY A 454 21.41 -3.93 -18.84
C GLY A 454 20.63 -4.87 -19.76
N TRP A 455 19.79 -5.73 -19.18
CA TRP A 455 19.11 -6.78 -19.92
C TRP A 455 18.02 -6.25 -20.86
N VAL A 456 17.41 -5.09 -20.59
CA VAL A 456 16.38 -4.50 -21.46
C VAL A 456 16.96 -4.10 -22.81
N ALA A 457 18.27 -3.83 -22.88
CA ALA A 457 18.99 -3.59 -24.13
C ALA A 457 19.52 -4.89 -24.78
N GLU A 458 19.55 -6.01 -24.06
CA GLU A 458 20.15 -7.29 -24.48
C GLU A 458 19.12 -8.35 -24.87
N SER A 459 17.91 -8.32 -24.31
CA SER A 459 16.87 -9.32 -24.55
C SER A 459 15.45 -8.78 -24.41
N ASP A 460 14.56 -9.28 -25.26
CA ASP A 460 13.10 -9.08 -25.19
C ASP A 460 12.43 -9.83 -24.02
N ASN A 461 13.15 -10.72 -23.35
CA ASN A 461 12.62 -11.54 -22.26
C ASN A 461 13.14 -11.04 -20.92
N GLU A 462 12.22 -10.81 -19.97
CA GLU A 462 12.59 -10.56 -18.58
C GLU A 462 13.40 -11.72 -18.02
N PRO A 463 14.61 -11.48 -17.46
CA PRO A 463 15.43 -12.54 -16.90
C PRO A 463 14.66 -13.23 -15.79
N GLU A 464 14.98 -14.51 -15.58
CA GLU A 464 14.43 -15.23 -14.44
C GLU A 464 14.80 -14.51 -13.15
N SER A 465 13.81 -14.33 -12.27
CA SER A 465 14.02 -13.62 -11.02
C SER A 465 15.12 -14.28 -10.20
N THR A 466 16.06 -13.48 -9.72
CA THR A 466 17.13 -13.98 -8.87
C THR A 466 16.60 -14.50 -7.54
N VAL A 467 17.37 -15.34 -6.84
CA VAL A 467 16.97 -15.82 -5.50
C VAL A 467 16.75 -14.65 -4.54
N MET A 468 17.56 -13.58 -4.65
CA MET A 468 17.39 -12.37 -3.87
C MET A 468 16.09 -11.65 -4.19
N GLU A 469 15.73 -11.52 -5.48
CA GLU A 469 14.46 -10.91 -5.88
C GLU A 469 13.26 -11.72 -5.42
N LEU A 470 13.31 -13.05 -5.48
CA LEU A 470 12.26 -13.91 -4.95
C LEU A 470 12.12 -13.75 -3.43
N ARG A 471 13.24 -13.57 -2.70
CA ARG A 471 13.23 -13.28 -1.25
C ARG A 471 12.64 -11.90 -0.96
N THR A 472 13.06 -10.85 -1.68
CA THR A 472 12.50 -9.51 -1.58
C THR A 472 11.00 -9.51 -1.92
N ASN A 473 10.56 -10.27 -2.91
CA ASN A 473 9.14 -10.39 -3.25
C ASN A 473 8.32 -11.07 -2.15
N ALA A 474 8.92 -11.98 -1.37
CA ALA A 474 8.28 -12.50 -0.16
C ALA A 474 8.20 -11.42 0.93
N HIS A 475 9.29 -10.68 1.18
CA HIS A 475 9.30 -9.56 2.15
C HIS A 475 8.27 -8.48 1.82
N LYS A 476 8.05 -8.20 0.52
CA LYS A 476 7.02 -7.25 0.07
C LYS A 476 5.63 -7.57 0.62
N LEU A 477 5.27 -8.84 0.81
CA LEU A 477 3.98 -9.19 1.43
C LEU A 477 3.87 -8.71 2.88
N LEU A 478 4.97 -8.76 3.63
CA LEU A 478 5.02 -8.30 5.02
C LEU A 478 4.99 -6.78 5.09
N TRP A 479 5.67 -6.13 4.16
CA TRP A 479 5.66 -4.69 3.99
C TRP A 479 4.27 -4.16 3.67
N GLU A 480 3.60 -4.76 2.68
CA GLU A 480 2.22 -4.45 2.30
C GLU A 480 1.27 -4.73 3.46
N ALA A 481 1.53 -5.73 4.32
CA ALA A 481 0.73 -5.97 5.52
C ALA A 481 0.83 -4.85 6.56
N ILE A 482 2.03 -4.32 6.78
CA ILE A 482 2.25 -3.16 7.68
C ILE A 482 1.55 -1.93 7.09
N ASP A 483 1.78 -1.66 5.80
CA ASP A 483 1.17 -0.56 5.07
C ASP A 483 -0.36 -0.66 5.08
N TYR A 484 -0.90 -1.88 4.99
CA TYR A 484 -2.33 -2.14 5.05
C TYR A 484 -2.89 -1.70 6.41
N VAL A 485 -2.30 -2.16 7.51
CA VAL A 485 -2.72 -1.78 8.86
C VAL A 485 -2.65 -0.26 9.06
N ILE A 486 -1.59 0.39 8.59
CA ILE A 486 -1.43 1.85 8.71
C ILE A 486 -2.49 2.58 7.90
N GLY A 487 -2.79 2.12 6.68
CA GLY A 487 -3.83 2.68 5.83
C GLY A 487 -5.24 2.56 6.41
N LEU A 488 -5.53 1.49 7.16
CA LEU A 488 -6.80 1.34 7.89
C LEU A 488 -6.92 2.32 9.06
N GLU A 489 -5.81 2.50 9.79
CA GLU A 489 -5.75 3.30 11.02
C GLU A 489 -5.51 4.80 10.79
N ALA A 490 -5.27 5.21 9.55
CA ALA A 490 -5.10 6.62 9.19
C ALA A 490 -6.40 7.43 9.34
N ASP A 491 -6.28 8.66 9.83
CA ASP A 491 -7.41 9.60 9.93
C ASP A 491 -7.99 9.89 8.54
N VAL A 492 -7.11 9.99 7.54
CA VAL A 492 -7.46 10.21 6.14
C VAL A 492 -6.68 9.22 5.27
N PHE A 493 -7.37 8.59 4.32
CA PHE A 493 -6.74 7.79 3.27
C PHE A 493 -7.00 8.44 1.90
N ILE A 494 -5.98 8.49 1.04
CA ILE A 494 -6.10 8.95 -0.34
C ILE A 494 -5.31 8.03 -1.27
N SER A 495 -5.89 7.70 -2.42
CA SER A 495 -5.21 6.92 -3.45
C SER A 495 -4.89 7.78 -4.68
N GLY A 496 -3.68 7.65 -5.21
CA GLY A 496 -3.28 8.16 -6.51
C GLY A 496 -3.72 7.24 -7.65
N PHE A 497 -3.83 5.94 -7.37
CA PHE A 497 -4.32 4.94 -8.30
C PHE A 497 -4.97 3.75 -7.60
N ASP A 498 -6.01 3.21 -8.22
CA ASP A 498 -6.86 2.15 -7.67
C ASP A 498 -7.00 0.94 -8.61
N ARG A 499 -6.06 0.80 -9.57
CA ARG A 499 -6.04 -0.32 -10.52
C ARG A 499 -4.67 -1.00 -10.57
N ASP A 500 -4.67 -2.30 -10.87
CA ASP A 500 -3.49 -3.14 -10.98
C ASP A 500 -3.01 -3.25 -12.45
N GLY A 501 -2.02 -4.13 -12.68
CA GLY A 501 -1.48 -4.43 -14.02
C GLY A 501 -2.43 -5.18 -14.97
N ASN A 502 -3.65 -5.48 -14.52
CA ASN A 502 -4.72 -6.13 -15.27
C ASN A 502 -5.98 -5.24 -15.35
N GLY A 503 -5.91 -3.98 -14.90
CA GLY A 503 -7.04 -3.06 -14.84
C GLY A 503 -8.07 -3.38 -13.74
N ARG A 504 -7.75 -4.27 -12.80
CA ARG A 504 -8.58 -4.72 -11.68
C ARG A 504 -8.29 -3.91 -10.41
N PRO A 505 -9.18 -3.91 -9.40
CA PRO A 505 -8.93 -3.23 -8.13
C PRO A 505 -7.65 -3.69 -7.44
N ASN A 506 -6.83 -2.74 -6.97
CA ASN A 506 -5.49 -3.01 -6.42
C ASN A 506 -5.47 -2.96 -4.87
N PHE A 507 -4.27 -2.85 -4.29
CA PHE A 507 -4.05 -2.65 -2.86
C PHE A 507 -4.83 -1.47 -2.26
N ALA A 508 -4.79 -0.30 -2.89
CA ALA A 508 -5.54 0.86 -2.43
C ALA A 508 -7.05 0.59 -2.41
N SER A 509 -7.58 -0.11 -3.42
CA SER A 509 -8.98 -0.52 -3.43
C SER A 509 -9.35 -1.45 -2.27
N LEU A 510 -8.46 -2.37 -1.90
CA LEU A 510 -8.64 -3.24 -0.74
C LEU A 510 -8.65 -2.44 0.57
N VAL A 511 -7.74 -1.48 0.75
CA VAL A 511 -7.74 -0.57 1.92
C VAL A 511 -9.03 0.22 1.97
N MET A 512 -9.44 0.83 0.86
CA MET A 512 -10.68 1.61 0.76
C MET A 512 -11.94 0.78 1.07
N GLY A 513 -11.99 -0.47 0.63
CA GLY A 513 -13.09 -1.38 0.92
C GLY A 513 -13.15 -1.83 2.38
N HIS A 514 -11.99 -2.09 3.01
CA HIS A 514 -11.94 -2.42 4.43
C HIS A 514 -12.24 -1.20 5.31
N ARG A 515 -11.74 0.01 4.97
CA ARG A 515 -12.14 1.25 5.66
C ARG A 515 -13.65 1.45 5.61
N LEU A 516 -14.27 1.22 4.45
CA LEU A 516 -15.72 1.26 4.29
C LEU A 516 -16.44 0.26 5.21
N TYR A 517 -15.90 -0.95 5.35
CA TYR A 517 -16.44 -1.94 6.28
C TYR A 517 -16.29 -1.49 7.74
N GLN A 518 -15.09 -1.11 8.17
CA GLN A 518 -14.79 -0.76 9.56
C GLN A 518 -15.61 0.45 10.03
N SER A 519 -15.65 1.52 9.22
CA SER A 519 -16.52 2.67 9.43
C SER A 519 -16.62 3.48 8.15
N ALA A 520 -17.83 3.52 7.58
CA ALA A 520 -18.11 4.28 6.37
C ALA A 520 -17.89 5.79 6.54
N ALA A 521 -17.90 6.29 7.79
CA ALA A 521 -17.66 7.69 8.11
C ALA A 521 -16.18 8.09 8.07
N LEU A 522 -15.24 7.15 7.96
CA LEU A 522 -13.81 7.44 7.84
C LEU A 522 -13.50 8.17 6.53
N LYS A 523 -12.71 9.24 6.62
CA LYS A 523 -12.33 10.02 5.43
C LYS A 523 -11.43 9.21 4.51
N THR A 524 -11.97 8.96 3.32
CA THR A 524 -11.32 8.16 2.29
C THR A 524 -11.59 8.83 0.95
N TYR A 525 -10.61 9.61 0.47
CA TYR A 525 -10.73 10.33 -0.78
C TYR A 525 -10.56 9.39 -1.98
N ARG A 526 -11.49 9.52 -2.95
CA ARG A 526 -11.48 8.81 -4.23
C ARG A 526 -11.49 9.83 -5.38
N PRO A 527 -10.37 10.53 -5.63
CA PRO A 527 -10.33 11.58 -6.64
C PRO A 527 -10.72 11.03 -8.01
N ASP A 528 -11.62 11.72 -8.72
CA ASP A 528 -11.81 11.45 -10.14
C ASP A 528 -10.60 11.97 -10.89
N ARG A 529 -9.75 11.06 -11.37
CA ARG A 529 -8.49 11.40 -12.04
C ARG A 529 -8.70 12.18 -13.32
N LYS A 530 -9.81 11.95 -14.04
CA LYS A 530 -10.14 12.68 -15.26
C LYS A 530 -10.45 14.13 -14.94
N GLU A 531 -11.27 14.37 -13.92
CA GLU A 531 -11.63 15.72 -13.51
C GLU A 531 -10.46 16.47 -12.87
N VAL A 532 -9.69 15.78 -12.03
CA VAL A 532 -8.44 16.32 -11.47
C VAL A 532 -7.48 16.74 -12.57
N SER A 533 -7.29 15.90 -13.59
CA SER A 533 -6.39 16.23 -14.71
C SER A 533 -6.82 17.52 -15.40
N LYS A 534 -8.12 17.72 -15.66
CA LYS A 534 -8.62 18.98 -16.25
C LYS A 534 -8.35 20.18 -15.36
N LEU A 535 -8.64 20.07 -14.06
CA LEU A 535 -8.39 21.15 -13.11
C LEU A 535 -6.90 21.52 -13.09
N LEU A 536 -6.01 20.55 -13.16
CA LEU A 536 -4.57 20.81 -13.17
C LEU A 536 -4.09 21.46 -14.48
N GLU A 537 -4.70 21.13 -15.62
CA GLU A 537 -4.38 21.80 -16.89
C GLU A 537 -4.79 23.29 -16.89
N GLU A 538 -5.85 23.67 -16.17
CA GLU A 538 -6.26 25.08 -16.03
C GLU A 538 -5.18 25.95 -15.37
N ILE A 539 -4.30 25.34 -14.57
CA ILE A 539 -3.22 26.04 -13.85
C ILE A 539 -1.84 25.59 -14.32
N HIS A 540 -1.71 24.96 -15.50
CA HIS A 540 -0.44 24.37 -15.96
C HIS A 540 0.73 25.35 -15.91
N ASP A 541 0.52 26.59 -16.38
CA ASP A 541 1.55 27.64 -16.43
C ASP A 541 1.87 28.24 -15.05
N HIS A 542 0.99 28.03 -14.07
CA HIS A 542 1.03 28.65 -12.74
C HIS A 542 0.67 27.65 -11.63
N LEU A 543 1.23 26.44 -11.71
CA LEU A 543 0.85 25.27 -10.89
C LEU A 543 0.81 25.54 -9.37
N TYR A 544 1.65 26.49 -8.92
CA TYR A 544 1.83 26.85 -7.51
C TYR A 544 1.12 28.17 -7.11
N HIS A 545 0.42 28.80 -8.06
CA HIS A 545 -0.35 30.04 -7.89
C HIS A 545 -1.77 29.80 -8.43
N ALA A 546 -2.67 29.32 -7.58
CA ALA A 546 -4.07 29.19 -7.98
C ALA A 546 -4.88 30.43 -7.58
N ASN A 547 -5.98 30.67 -8.29
CA ASN A 547 -6.94 31.69 -7.88
C ASN A 547 -7.98 31.07 -6.92
N HIS A 548 -8.73 31.93 -6.22
CA HIS A 548 -9.77 31.50 -5.28
C HIS A 548 -10.85 30.63 -5.95
N THR A 549 -11.18 30.91 -7.21
CA THR A 549 -12.18 30.14 -7.98
C THR A 549 -11.75 28.69 -8.16
N TRP A 550 -10.48 28.47 -8.56
CA TRP A 550 -9.91 27.15 -8.76
C TRP A 550 -9.82 26.38 -7.44
N LEU A 551 -9.41 27.03 -6.35
CA LEU A 551 -9.44 26.41 -5.02
C LEU A 551 -10.84 25.93 -4.66
N LYS A 552 -11.87 26.75 -4.90
CA LYS A 552 -13.26 26.39 -4.64
C LYS A 552 -13.68 25.17 -5.46
N SER A 553 -13.25 25.10 -6.73
CA SER A 553 -13.46 23.93 -7.60
C SER A 553 -12.81 22.66 -7.04
N VAL A 554 -11.54 22.72 -6.62
CA VAL A 554 -10.85 21.57 -6.01
C VAL A 554 -11.48 21.14 -4.70
N ARG A 555 -11.82 22.10 -3.81
CA ARG A 555 -12.49 21.81 -2.53
C ARG A 555 -13.87 21.18 -2.73
N LYS A 556 -14.64 21.69 -3.69
CA LYS A 556 -15.93 21.11 -4.10
C LYS A 556 -15.77 19.70 -4.64
N HIS A 557 -14.78 19.48 -5.51
CA HIS A 557 -14.46 18.16 -6.06
C HIS A 557 -14.14 17.16 -4.95
N MET A 558 -13.17 17.48 -4.09
CA MET A 558 -12.74 16.60 -3.00
C MET A 558 -13.88 16.23 -2.05
N ARG A 559 -14.75 17.18 -1.69
CA ARG A 559 -15.95 16.91 -0.86
C ARG A 559 -16.94 16.00 -1.58
N LYS A 560 -17.33 16.34 -2.80
CA LYS A 560 -18.31 15.58 -3.60
C LYS A 560 -17.87 14.12 -3.78
N ARG A 561 -16.57 13.89 -4.00
CA ARG A 561 -16.00 12.56 -4.20
C ARG A 561 -15.99 11.66 -2.96
N LEU A 562 -16.22 12.18 -1.76
CA LEU A 562 -16.40 11.35 -0.56
C LEU A 562 -17.66 10.46 -0.66
N LEU A 563 -18.74 10.97 -1.26
CA LEU A 563 -19.99 10.23 -1.46
C LEU A 563 -20.10 9.65 -2.88
N ASP A 564 -19.90 10.47 -3.91
CA ASP A 564 -20.04 10.04 -5.30
C ASP A 564 -19.03 8.95 -5.66
N GLY A 565 -17.81 9.05 -5.15
CA GLY A 565 -16.78 8.03 -5.36
C GLY A 565 -17.13 6.70 -4.71
N LEU A 566 -17.89 6.71 -3.62
CA LEU A 566 -18.39 5.49 -2.98
C LEU A 566 -19.46 4.83 -3.85
N ILE A 567 -20.44 5.61 -4.33
CA ILE A 567 -21.50 5.13 -5.23
C ILE A 567 -20.89 4.59 -6.53
N GLU A 568 -19.93 5.30 -7.12
CA GLU A 568 -19.23 4.86 -8.33
C GLU A 568 -18.49 3.53 -8.11
N ALA A 569 -17.78 3.37 -6.98
CA ALA A 569 -17.06 2.14 -6.65
C ALA A 569 -17.99 0.92 -6.55
N SER A 570 -19.24 1.11 -6.12
CA SER A 570 -20.25 0.03 -6.08
C SER A 570 -20.56 -0.55 -7.47
N THR A 571 -20.40 0.25 -8.52
CA THR A 571 -20.70 -0.15 -9.92
C THR A 571 -19.46 -0.51 -10.72
N LYS A 572 -18.32 0.13 -10.46
CA LYS A 572 -17.08 -0.07 -11.23
C LYS A 572 -16.11 -1.04 -10.58
N SER A 573 -15.92 -0.95 -9.26
CA SER A 573 -14.90 -1.71 -8.54
C SER A 573 -15.45 -3.03 -8.01
N LYS A 574 -16.66 -3.02 -7.42
CA LYS A 574 -17.30 -4.19 -6.84
C LYS A 574 -17.42 -5.39 -7.79
N PRO A 575 -17.85 -5.24 -9.07
CA PRO A 575 -17.99 -6.39 -9.96
C PRO A 575 -16.65 -7.07 -10.29
N LEU A 576 -15.55 -6.35 -10.14
CA LEU A 576 -14.21 -6.87 -10.36
C LEU A 576 -13.65 -7.50 -9.08
N SER A 577 -13.85 -6.87 -7.92
CA SER A 577 -13.39 -7.39 -6.63
C SER A 577 -14.38 -7.05 -5.52
N PHE A 578 -14.94 -8.08 -4.89
CA PHE A 578 -15.92 -7.92 -3.80
C PHE A 578 -15.34 -7.13 -2.62
N LEU A 579 -14.10 -7.43 -2.23
CA LEU A 579 -13.45 -6.77 -1.08
C LEU A 579 -13.12 -5.30 -1.33
N SER A 580 -13.12 -4.84 -2.58
CA SER A 580 -12.94 -3.41 -2.89
C SER A 580 -14.16 -2.56 -2.49
N HIS A 581 -15.33 -3.19 -2.34
CA HIS A 581 -16.58 -2.55 -1.94
C HIS A 581 -17.55 -3.57 -1.34
N PRO A 582 -17.44 -3.88 -0.03
CA PRO A 582 -18.20 -4.96 0.63
C PRO A 582 -19.66 -4.62 0.98
N VAL A 583 -20.15 -3.46 0.57
CA VAL A 583 -21.53 -2.98 0.82
C VAL A 583 -22.44 -3.41 -0.35
N PRO A 584 -23.69 -3.83 -0.12
CA PRO A 584 -24.42 -3.84 1.17
C PRO A 584 -24.34 -5.15 1.98
N GLU A 585 -23.67 -6.18 1.48
CA GLU A 585 -23.73 -7.52 2.08
C GLU A 585 -23.18 -7.56 3.50
N CYS A 586 -22.18 -6.71 3.77
CA CYS A 586 -21.41 -6.70 5.01
C CYS A 586 -21.69 -5.47 5.88
N SER A 587 -22.86 -4.87 5.71
CA SER A 587 -23.27 -3.70 6.49
C SER A 587 -24.73 -3.75 6.89
N CYS A 588 -25.07 -2.90 7.86
CA CYS A 588 -26.41 -2.66 8.36
C CYS A 588 -26.62 -1.17 8.65
N LEU A 589 -27.88 -0.74 8.70
CA LEU A 589 -28.26 0.63 9.07
C LEU A 589 -28.79 0.68 10.50
N ARG A 590 -28.33 1.66 11.28
CA ARG A 590 -28.92 2.07 12.57
C ARG A 590 -30.04 3.09 12.39
N TYR A 591 -30.93 3.20 13.38
CA TYR A 591 -31.98 4.22 13.43
C TYR A 591 -31.42 5.61 13.75
N ASP A 592 -31.81 6.62 12.98
CA ASP A 592 -31.78 8.00 13.46
C ASP A 592 -33.06 8.27 14.26
N SER A 593 -32.94 8.43 15.57
CA SER A 593 -34.06 8.67 16.48
C SER A 593 -34.83 9.99 16.23
N ASN A 594 -34.43 10.78 15.23
CA ASN A 594 -35.03 12.06 14.86
C ASN A 594 -36.00 12.01 13.65
N GLU A 595 -36.21 10.87 12.99
CA GLU A 595 -37.18 10.74 11.88
C GLU A 595 -38.61 10.40 12.33
N THR A 596 -39.12 11.06 13.38
CA THR A 596 -40.55 10.96 13.77
C THR A 596 -41.42 12.11 13.25
N SER A 597 -40.92 12.99 12.35
CA SER A 597 -41.79 13.94 11.66
C SER A 597 -42.26 13.40 10.31
N PHE A 598 -43.43 12.79 10.31
CA PHE A 598 -44.17 12.34 9.11
C PHE A 598 -44.68 13.51 8.25
N HIS A 599 -43.89 14.57 7.98
CA HIS A 599 -44.24 15.61 6.99
C HIS A 599 -42.97 16.32 6.48
N ALA A 600 -42.19 15.65 5.63
CA ALA A 600 -41.22 16.31 4.76
C ALA A 600 -41.33 15.70 3.36
N SER A 601 -41.72 16.51 2.37
CA SER A 601 -41.99 16.12 0.99
C SER A 601 -40.72 15.94 0.14
N SER A 602 -39.56 15.74 0.76
CA SER A 602 -38.27 15.53 0.08
C SER A 602 -37.41 14.55 0.86
N PRO A 603 -36.89 13.46 0.26
CA PRO A 603 -35.99 12.55 0.94
C PRO A 603 -34.68 13.26 1.29
N SER A 604 -34.24 13.15 2.55
CA SER A 604 -32.98 13.74 3.04
C SER A 604 -31.79 13.24 2.21
N PRO A 605 -30.70 14.02 2.03
CA PRO A 605 -29.51 13.58 1.31
C PRO A 605 -28.93 12.26 1.85
N GLN A 606 -29.06 12.03 3.17
CA GLN A 606 -28.66 10.80 3.84
C GLN A 606 -29.48 9.59 3.38
N SER A 607 -30.81 9.73 3.24
CA SER A 607 -31.69 8.65 2.73
C SER A 607 -31.40 8.30 1.26
N GLN A 608 -31.00 9.29 0.44
CA GLN A 608 -30.64 9.07 -0.97
C GLN A 608 -29.33 8.27 -1.13
N VAL A 609 -28.33 8.58 -0.30
CA VAL A 609 -27.03 7.88 -0.30
C VAL A 609 -27.20 6.44 0.17
N GLN A 610 -27.96 6.21 1.24
CA GLN A 610 -28.25 4.86 1.74
C GLN A 610 -29.02 4.02 0.70
N ALA A 611 -29.99 4.63 0.00
CA ALA A 611 -30.69 3.97 -1.11
C ALA A 611 -29.75 3.64 -2.28
N ALA A 612 -28.83 4.54 -2.63
CA ALA A 612 -27.83 4.30 -3.68
C ALA A 612 -26.86 3.15 -3.34
N LEU A 613 -26.52 2.99 -2.06
CA LEU A 613 -25.70 1.88 -1.56
C LEU A 613 -26.48 0.56 -1.39
N ARG A 614 -27.79 0.57 -1.61
CA ARG A 614 -28.70 -0.60 -1.53
C ARG A 614 -28.65 -1.33 -0.19
N VAL A 615 -28.39 -0.60 0.90
CA VAL A 615 -28.39 -1.17 2.24
C VAL A 615 -29.82 -1.12 2.76
N VAL A 616 -30.45 -2.29 2.89
CA VAL A 616 -31.85 -2.40 3.31
C VAL A 616 -31.98 -2.96 4.74
N HIS A 617 -30.93 -3.60 5.24
CA HIS A 617 -30.99 -4.36 6.48
C HIS A 617 -30.69 -3.50 7.71
N ARG A 618 -31.47 -3.71 8.77
CA ARG A 618 -31.30 -3.06 10.06
C ARG A 618 -30.25 -3.78 10.90
N CYS A 619 -29.52 -3.00 11.68
CA CYS A 619 -28.57 -3.54 12.64
C CYS A 619 -29.31 -4.33 13.74
N PRO A 620 -28.71 -5.42 14.24
CA PRO A 620 -29.14 -6.10 15.46
C PRO A 620 -29.41 -5.14 16.64
N ALA A 621 -30.46 -5.41 17.42
CA ALA A 621 -30.94 -4.51 18.49
C ALA A 621 -29.90 -4.20 19.59
N TRP A 622 -28.95 -5.10 19.87
CA TRP A 622 -27.86 -4.83 20.82
C TRP A 622 -26.89 -3.76 20.31
N MET A 623 -26.84 -3.54 18.99
CA MET A 623 -26.14 -2.39 18.44
C MET A 623 -26.96 -1.12 18.63
N ASP A 624 -28.27 -1.09 18.87
CA ASP A 624 -28.98 0.19 19.04
C ASP A 624 -28.70 0.88 20.40
N SER A 625 -28.07 0.20 21.37
CA SER A 625 -27.97 0.69 22.76
C SER A 625 -26.84 1.66 23.10
N ASP A 626 -25.99 2.06 22.14
CA ASP A 626 -24.70 2.72 22.46
C ASP A 626 -24.62 4.25 22.26
N LEU A 627 -25.71 4.97 21.96
CA LEU A 627 -25.64 6.46 21.89
C LEU A 627 -26.90 7.17 22.45
N ILE A 628 -26.94 7.31 23.78
CA ILE A 628 -27.44 8.53 24.43
C ILE A 628 -26.19 9.35 24.76
N LEU A 629 -25.70 10.18 23.83
CA LEU A 629 -24.89 11.40 24.02
C LEU A 629 -24.02 11.71 22.78
N ARG A 630 -24.49 12.67 21.98
CA ARG A 630 -23.83 13.53 20.96
C ARG A 630 -24.70 13.57 19.70
N SER A 631 -25.09 14.70 19.14
CA SER A 631 -25.07 16.11 19.56
C SER A 631 -26.05 16.84 18.66
N LYS A 632 -26.81 17.73 19.27
CA LYS A 632 -27.76 18.66 18.67
C LYS A 632 -26.97 19.78 17.98
N ASP A 633 -26.37 19.52 16.82
CA ASP A 633 -25.70 20.54 15.99
C ASP A 633 -26.03 20.30 14.51
N LYS A 634 -27.22 20.79 14.10
CA LYS A 634 -27.58 20.97 12.70
C LYS A 634 -26.85 22.22 12.18
N ASP A 635 -25.57 22.06 11.84
CA ASP A 635 -24.90 23.00 10.95
C ASP A 635 -24.83 22.37 9.56
N ASN A 636 -25.36 23.08 8.56
CA ASN A 636 -25.27 22.69 7.17
C ASN A 636 -23.78 22.64 6.76
N GLU A 637 -23.27 21.47 6.36
CA GLU A 637 -21.91 21.34 5.80
C GLU A 637 -21.69 22.17 4.51
N GLU A 638 -22.80 22.66 3.92
CA GLU A 638 -22.79 23.51 2.73
C GLU A 638 -22.35 24.97 3.02
N ASP A 639 -22.45 25.45 4.27
CA ASP A 639 -22.14 26.85 4.63
C ASP A 639 -20.68 27.08 5.10
N LEU A 640 -19.84 26.03 5.16
CA LEU A 640 -18.45 26.13 5.65
C LEU A 640 -17.46 26.74 4.63
N ASP A 641 -17.95 27.28 3.51
CA ASP A 641 -17.14 27.87 2.45
C ASP A 641 -17.02 29.41 2.55
N GLU A 642 -17.79 30.09 3.42
CA GLU A 642 -17.87 31.56 3.41
C GLU A 642 -16.73 32.29 4.16
N ASP A 643 -16.04 31.63 5.11
CA ASP A 643 -15.07 32.32 6.00
C ASP A 643 -13.60 32.30 5.53
N ASP A 644 -13.27 31.71 4.38
CA ASP A 644 -11.87 31.57 3.90
C ASP A 644 -11.43 32.67 2.89
N SER A 645 -12.06 33.85 2.98
CA SER A 645 -11.95 34.97 2.02
C SER A 645 -10.58 35.70 2.02
N THR A 646 -9.58 35.22 2.75
CA THR A 646 -8.24 35.83 2.84
C THR A 646 -7.12 35.10 2.10
N SER A 647 -7.36 33.98 1.40
CA SER A 647 -6.30 33.17 0.77
C SER A 647 -6.05 33.41 -0.73
N SER A 648 -6.20 34.64 -1.22
CA SER A 648 -5.71 34.99 -2.57
C SER A 648 -4.20 35.26 -2.51
N GLY A 649 -3.39 34.21 -2.57
CA GLY A 649 -1.93 34.28 -2.51
C GLY A 649 -1.26 32.91 -2.78
N LEU A 650 0.07 32.90 -2.90
CA LEU A 650 0.90 31.71 -3.12
C LEU A 650 0.55 30.64 -2.06
N PHE A 651 -0.15 29.56 -2.43
CA PHE A 651 -0.61 28.53 -1.48
C PHE A 651 0.52 27.77 -0.79
N PHE A 652 1.75 27.97 -1.24
CA PHE A 652 2.96 27.40 -0.67
C PHE A 652 3.77 28.38 0.20
N ARG A 653 3.26 29.60 0.44
CA ARG A 653 3.96 30.55 1.31
C ARG A 653 3.94 30.04 2.76
N ARG A 654 5.13 29.89 3.33
CA ARG A 654 5.36 29.59 4.74
C ARG A 654 4.88 30.78 5.57
N SER A 655 4.06 30.57 6.60
CA SER A 655 3.34 31.64 7.31
C SER A 655 4.23 32.54 8.20
N GLY A 656 5.55 32.58 7.97
CA GLY A 656 6.53 33.29 8.81
C GLY A 656 7.37 34.36 8.13
N GLU A 657 7.28 34.57 6.81
CA GLU A 657 8.03 35.65 6.14
C GLU A 657 7.26 36.98 6.19
N ASN A 658 7.27 37.61 7.37
CA ASN A 658 7.00 39.04 7.50
C ASN A 658 8.23 39.80 7.01
N HIS A 659 8.15 40.37 5.80
CA HIS A 659 9.04 41.45 5.44
C HIS A 659 8.62 42.69 6.23
N GLU A 660 9.44 43.06 7.22
CA GLU A 660 9.61 44.44 7.61
C GLU A 660 10.06 45.22 6.37
N SER A 661 9.20 46.05 5.81
CA SER A 661 9.64 47.24 5.10
C SER A 661 8.62 48.34 5.33
N GLY A 662 9.11 49.38 5.99
CA GLY A 662 8.36 50.54 6.45
C GLY A 662 7.63 51.29 5.33
N GLY A 663 6.60 52.01 5.77
CA GLY A 663 5.87 52.96 4.97
C GLY A 663 6.75 54.09 4.43
N GLY A 664 6.36 54.56 3.26
CA GLY A 664 6.92 55.72 2.59
C GLY A 664 6.09 56.01 1.34
N ASP A 665 4.99 56.73 1.52
CA ASP A 665 4.31 57.43 0.43
C ASP A 665 5.30 58.37 -0.27
N SER A 666 5.26 58.40 -1.62
CA SER A 666 5.31 59.64 -2.42
C SER A 666 5.18 59.36 -3.92
N ASN A 667 4.26 60.09 -4.54
CA ASN A 667 4.01 60.25 -5.97
C ASN A 667 5.27 60.42 -6.85
N ASN A 668 5.24 59.92 -8.09
CA ASN A 668 5.16 60.79 -9.28
C ASN A 668 4.91 60.01 -10.60
N LYS A 669 4.18 60.71 -11.47
CA LYS A 669 3.78 60.41 -12.85
C LYS A 669 4.93 60.67 -13.85
N GLU A 670 4.65 60.30 -15.10
CA GLU A 670 5.34 60.64 -16.38
C GLU A 670 6.57 59.78 -16.70
N GLU A 671 6.91 59.43 -17.94
CA GLU A 671 6.27 59.25 -19.26
C GLU A 671 7.42 58.82 -20.21
N ALA A 672 7.09 58.23 -21.35
CA ALA A 672 7.88 58.16 -22.59
C ALA A 672 9.04 57.14 -22.80
N GLN A 673 8.78 56.34 -23.85
CA GLN A 673 9.67 55.70 -24.82
C GLN A 673 11.02 56.38 -25.11
N LEU A 674 12.05 55.59 -25.41
CA LEU A 674 12.95 55.84 -26.55
C LEU A 674 13.80 54.60 -26.90
N ASP A 675 13.82 54.30 -28.20
CA ASP A 675 14.55 53.22 -28.89
C ASP A 675 16.07 53.45 -28.97
N ASP A 676 16.78 52.31 -29.04
CA ASP A 676 17.93 51.91 -29.87
C ASP A 676 19.25 52.72 -30.00
N LEU A 677 20.29 51.90 -30.30
CA LEU A 677 21.65 52.17 -30.82
C LEU A 677 22.76 52.38 -29.74
N GLU A 678 23.96 51.79 -29.80
CA GLU A 678 24.70 51.10 -30.87
C GLU A 678 25.97 50.40 -30.28
N GLU A 679 26.81 49.85 -31.17
CA GLU A 679 28.19 49.31 -31.03
C GLU A 679 28.28 47.77 -30.97
N LEU A 680 28.39 47.01 -32.09
CA LEU A 680 29.29 47.00 -33.27
C LEU A 680 30.75 46.55 -33.02
N GLU A 681 31.25 45.85 -34.05
CA GLU A 681 32.61 45.32 -34.35
C GLU A 681 32.93 43.92 -33.83
N GLY A 682 33.40 42.95 -34.62
CA GLY A 682 33.89 42.84 -36.01
C GLY A 682 34.49 41.41 -36.13
N GLY A 683 34.74 40.77 -37.27
CA GLY A 683 34.78 41.18 -38.67
C GLY A 683 35.15 39.96 -39.57
N GLU A 684 35.08 40.21 -40.89
CA GLU A 684 35.94 39.75 -42.00
C GLU A 684 36.22 38.23 -42.20
N ARG A 685 36.08 37.62 -43.38
CA ARG A 685 36.10 38.03 -44.80
C ARG A 685 35.16 37.17 -45.64
#